data_AF-A0A349QPH9-F1
#
_entry.id   AF-A0A349QPH9-F1
#
_cell.length_a   1.000
_cell.length_b   1.000
_cell.length_c   1.000
_cell.angle_alpha   90.00
_cell.angle_beta   90.00
_cell.angle_gamma   90.00
#
_symmetry.space_group_name_H-M   'P 1'
#
loop_
_entity.id
_entity.type
_entity.pdbx_description
1 polymer ?
#
loop_
_entity_poly.entity_id
_entity_poly.type
_entity_poly.pdbx_seq_one_letter_code
_entity_poly.pdbx_strand_id
1 'polypeptide(L)'
;MIISVIFILLFVLLLAGAVLVPKIDGKMNVIKAAVMGIMAVFCYQSVFAFAFNLIGIPVNLKSICIPMAAAAILLWGMIIKKKKVQRVFVRITDIAVLVLLAGIVIAVSMHIFTTHLRLSYINTDPANHFNDAMVIVKQGVLGKHIYFSAFINAMFIEIFSPVLIVSKYYKAFILADIFMHVLEVWMCYVLMITISEKKVVRIFAPVFALGYFWGYPAYSYMTGGFVYWSTGVMVLILLIYALLLLERYPKQYRYSGGLFLLALYANTCCNALFIPVNSAAVIMALFVLAIRKKKLNWKMVAGFLFVTVIAAAAAIFLFFDKWGGSFEKMITYVSKSGAMYHSMYADLIFFLPALFVVLFYVFAKRKYSMTIPVMAVCMILCTCVMYGFLINEKMSYYYYYKIYYNLWLFGWLLCVMAIDVLTDTGQMAGFYAYMGMIGMLALLTFTNYDMNMCKFNVGYNEESVPRHLFSLYWYNMDTVQKDYEEYTIPVELMDVMSYATDELDDEKIPALVSNDNVFYWFDGMRGQNTRKYKLYDRELMDVLVKMDKHDITRILVDKEDECYQQYESYFSLCKVVYENERAAILTFPGKSWCKILPYANGYDEGKLELYAYVKKNLKGKKVPLMASKESCLDFVIYRQKTKKKSTKCYTWNFNPKENLDNLNELGIQYITVLYDDSYYQENKYYLDQQETVFENKSGKVIKCAGDSFSTEYK
;
A
#
# COMPACT_ATOMS: atom_id res chain seq x y z
N MET A 1 -0.79 -2.68 29.68
CA MET A 1 -2.15 -3.22 29.91
C MET A 1 -3.15 -2.14 30.35
N ILE A 2 -2.92 -1.43 31.46
CA ILE A 2 -3.87 -0.41 31.98
C ILE A 2 -4.26 0.65 30.94
N ILE A 3 -3.27 1.22 30.23
CA ILE A 3 -3.53 2.26 29.21
C ILE A 3 -4.37 1.73 28.05
N SER A 4 -4.12 0.51 27.59
CA SER A 4 -4.91 -0.13 26.53
C SER A 4 -6.38 -0.28 26.96
N VAL A 5 -6.63 -0.68 28.21
CA VAL A 5 -7.98 -0.76 28.77
C VAL A 5 -8.63 0.62 28.88
N ILE A 6 -7.90 1.63 29.37
CA ILE A 6 -8.39 3.02 29.44
C ILE A 6 -8.75 3.53 28.05
N PHE A 7 -7.92 3.28 27.04
CA PHE A 7 -8.19 3.69 25.66
C PHE A 7 -9.49 3.08 25.14
N ILE A 8 -9.68 1.76 25.32
CA ILE A 8 -10.91 1.07 24.88
C ILE A 8 -12.14 1.64 25.60
N LEU A 9 -12.06 1.83 26.92
CA LEU A 9 -13.17 2.41 27.70
C LEU A 9 -13.49 3.84 27.25
N LEU A 10 -12.47 4.68 27.02
CA LEU A 10 -12.65 6.03 26.50
C LEU A 10 -13.22 6.02 25.08
N PHE A 11 -12.81 5.08 24.23
CA PHE A 11 -13.36 4.93 22.87
C PHE A 11 -14.85 4.64 22.92
N VAL A 12 -15.26 3.66 23.75
CA VAL A 12 -16.67 3.30 23.95
C VAL A 12 -17.46 4.46 24.57
N LEU A 13 -16.90 5.12 25.59
CA LEU A 13 -17.54 6.26 26.27
C LEU A 13 -17.75 7.45 25.33
N LEU A 14 -16.75 7.73 24.49
CA LEU A 14 -16.79 8.79 23.47
C LEU A 14 -17.82 8.45 22.40
N LEU A 15 -17.83 7.22 21.89
CA LEU A 15 -18.80 6.75 20.91
C LEU A 15 -20.23 6.81 21.44
N ALA A 16 -20.46 6.32 22.67
CA ALA A 16 -21.75 6.39 23.34
C ALA A 16 -22.21 7.85 23.54
N GLY A 17 -21.33 8.72 24.02
CA GLY A 17 -21.60 10.15 24.15
C GLY A 17 -21.94 10.81 22.81
N ALA A 18 -21.19 10.46 21.75
CA ALA A 18 -21.43 10.95 20.40
C ALA A 18 -22.77 10.49 19.83
N VAL A 19 -23.23 9.28 20.14
CA VAL A 19 -24.56 8.78 19.75
C VAL A 19 -25.67 9.45 20.55
N LEU A 20 -25.50 9.57 21.88
CA LEU A 20 -26.53 9.99 22.83
C LEU A 20 -26.68 11.50 22.98
N VAL A 21 -25.72 12.30 22.51
CA VAL A 21 -25.83 13.77 22.54
C VAL A 21 -27.05 14.24 21.70
N PRO A 22 -27.95 15.08 22.25
CA PRO A 22 -29.16 15.51 21.55
C PRO A 22 -28.78 16.36 20.33
N LYS A 23 -29.04 15.79 19.15
CA LYS A 23 -28.76 16.35 17.82
C LYS A 23 -30.04 16.64 17.07
N ILE A 24 -30.95 15.67 17.03
CA ILE A 24 -32.25 15.75 16.35
C ILE A 24 -33.39 15.66 17.37
N ASP A 25 -34.52 16.30 17.07
CA ASP A 25 -35.73 16.18 17.91
C ASP A 25 -36.40 14.80 17.76
N GLY A 26 -36.19 14.12 16.63
CA GLY A 26 -36.74 12.79 16.34
C GLY A 26 -35.97 11.62 16.98
N LYS A 27 -36.34 10.40 16.62
CA LYS A 27 -35.57 9.19 16.96
C LYS A 27 -34.45 8.97 15.96
N MET A 28 -33.26 8.62 16.44
CA MET A 28 -32.10 8.31 15.61
C MET A 28 -31.84 6.80 15.62
N ASN A 29 -31.48 6.22 14.47
CA ASN A 29 -31.07 4.82 14.42
C ASN A 29 -29.67 4.68 15.06
N VAL A 30 -29.56 3.90 16.14
CA VAL A 30 -28.29 3.67 16.86
C VAL A 30 -27.24 3.08 15.94
N ILE A 31 -27.61 2.09 15.12
CA ILE A 31 -26.68 1.35 14.27
C ILE A 31 -26.01 2.30 13.27
N LYS A 32 -26.80 3.13 12.60
CA LYS A 32 -26.26 4.13 11.65
C LYS A 32 -25.27 5.08 12.33
N ALA A 33 -25.63 5.57 13.52
CA ALA A 33 -24.81 6.54 14.24
C ALA A 33 -23.56 5.92 14.86
N ALA A 34 -23.63 4.66 15.33
CA ALA A 34 -22.51 3.96 15.92
C ALA A 34 -21.47 3.58 14.87
N VAL A 35 -21.87 2.96 13.74
CA VAL A 35 -20.96 2.57 12.66
C VAL A 35 -20.22 3.77 12.08
N MET A 36 -20.93 4.84 11.70
CA MET A 36 -20.31 6.08 11.21
C MET A 36 -19.52 6.79 12.31
N GLY A 37 -19.93 6.62 13.58
CA GLY A 37 -19.28 7.18 14.76
C GLY A 37 -17.90 6.57 15.01
N ILE A 38 -17.68 5.28 14.77
CA ILE A 38 -16.37 4.63 14.88
C ILE A 38 -15.35 5.34 13.99
N MET A 39 -15.67 5.53 12.71
CA MET A 39 -14.78 6.26 11.80
C MET A 39 -14.62 7.74 12.21
N ALA A 40 -15.69 8.39 12.68
CA ALA A 40 -15.60 9.76 13.17
C ALA A 40 -14.63 9.90 14.37
N VAL A 41 -14.56 8.88 15.24
CA VAL A 41 -13.59 8.84 16.34
C VAL A 41 -12.16 8.71 15.81
N PHE A 42 -11.90 7.86 14.82
CA PHE A 42 -10.58 7.79 14.18
C PHE A 42 -10.18 9.12 13.53
N CYS A 43 -11.09 9.78 12.81
CA CYS A 43 -10.87 11.12 12.26
C CYS A 43 -10.58 12.17 13.35
N TYR A 44 -11.25 12.07 14.50
CA TYR A 44 -10.97 12.94 15.64
C TYR A 44 -9.56 12.68 16.21
N GLN A 45 -9.21 11.42 16.43
CA GLN A 45 -7.90 11.03 16.97
C GLN A 45 -6.76 11.47 16.04
N SER A 46 -6.92 11.34 14.71
CA SER A 46 -5.88 11.72 13.76
C SER A 46 -5.55 13.22 13.81
N VAL A 47 -6.55 14.10 14.04
CA VAL A 47 -6.32 15.54 14.22
C VAL A 47 -5.38 15.81 15.39
N PHE A 48 -5.62 15.15 16.52
CA PHE A 48 -4.78 15.33 17.72
C PHE A 48 -3.42 14.66 17.57
N ALA A 49 -3.33 13.51 16.90
CA ALA A 49 -2.07 12.88 16.55
C ALA A 49 -1.17 13.85 15.76
N PHE A 50 -1.73 14.52 14.75
CA PHE A 50 -1.01 15.54 13.99
C PHE A 50 -0.62 16.74 14.84
N ALA A 51 -1.53 17.26 15.66
CA ALA A 51 -1.24 18.37 16.55
C ALA A 51 -0.08 18.04 17.52
N PHE A 52 -0.09 16.84 18.11
CA PHE A 52 0.98 16.35 18.98
C PHE A 52 2.31 16.22 18.24
N ASN A 53 2.28 15.65 17.04
CA ASN A 53 3.47 15.55 16.21
C ASN A 53 4.08 16.93 15.87
N LEU A 54 3.25 17.95 15.62
CA LEU A 54 3.73 19.32 15.35
C LEU A 54 4.40 19.98 16.54
N ILE A 55 3.93 19.72 17.77
CA ILE A 55 4.48 20.31 19.00
C ILE A 55 5.51 19.41 19.69
N GLY A 56 5.91 18.30 19.06
CA GLY A 56 6.92 17.37 19.58
C GLY A 56 6.44 16.46 20.72
N ILE A 57 5.13 16.29 20.91
CA ILE A 57 4.58 15.29 21.83
C ILE A 57 4.55 13.93 21.12
N PRO A 58 5.14 12.86 21.70
CA PRO A 58 5.09 11.52 21.11
C PRO A 58 3.64 11.05 20.90
N VAL A 59 3.34 10.61 19.68
CA VAL A 59 2.05 10.02 19.31
C VAL A 59 2.03 8.56 19.76
N ASN A 60 1.23 8.26 20.78
CA ASN A 60 1.02 6.92 21.32
C ASN A 60 -0.33 6.84 22.05
N LEU A 61 -0.72 5.67 22.57
CA LEU A 61 -2.00 5.53 23.29
C LEU A 61 -2.14 6.49 24.47
N LYS A 62 -1.06 6.77 25.21
CA LYS A 62 -1.12 7.66 26.39
C LYS A 62 -1.49 9.08 25.97
N SER A 63 -0.81 9.62 24.96
CA SER A 63 -1.09 10.98 24.48
C SER A 63 -2.47 11.08 23.86
N ILE A 64 -2.92 10.07 23.10
CA ILE A 64 -4.25 10.05 22.46
C ILE A 64 -5.41 9.86 23.47
N CYS A 65 -5.19 9.22 24.62
CA CYS A 65 -6.21 9.13 25.67
C CYS A 65 -6.63 10.50 26.23
N ILE A 66 -5.72 11.48 26.26
CA ILE A 66 -5.99 12.82 26.81
C ILE A 66 -7.10 13.56 26.04
N PRO A 67 -7.00 13.79 24.72
CA PRO A 67 -8.06 14.44 23.96
C PRO A 67 -9.34 13.59 23.93
N MET A 68 -9.24 12.26 23.93
CA MET A 68 -10.44 11.40 24.04
C MET A 68 -11.19 11.62 25.35
N ALA A 69 -10.49 11.69 26.49
CA ALA A 69 -11.09 11.99 27.79
C ALA A 69 -11.74 13.38 27.80
N ALA A 70 -11.04 14.39 27.26
CA ALA A 70 -11.59 15.74 27.13
C ALA A 70 -12.88 15.77 26.29
N ALA A 71 -12.89 15.10 25.12
CA ALA A 71 -14.06 15.01 24.27
C ALA A 71 -15.21 14.23 24.93
N ALA A 72 -14.92 13.15 25.66
CA ALA A 72 -15.91 12.42 26.43
C ALA A 72 -16.54 13.32 27.50
N ILE A 73 -15.74 14.03 28.30
CA ILE A 73 -16.22 14.98 29.30
C ILE A 73 -17.11 16.05 28.66
N LEU A 74 -16.72 16.59 27.51
CA LEU A 74 -17.51 17.60 26.79
C LEU A 74 -18.87 17.06 26.33
N LEU A 75 -18.90 15.89 25.69
CA LEU A 75 -20.15 15.30 25.16
C LEU A 75 -21.11 14.91 26.30
N TRP A 76 -20.59 14.25 27.34
CA TRP A 76 -21.40 13.87 28.50
C TRP A 76 -21.83 15.10 29.32
N GLY A 77 -20.96 16.09 29.48
CA GLY A 77 -21.30 17.39 30.08
C GLY A 77 -22.41 18.12 29.31
N MET A 78 -22.41 18.06 27.97
CA MET A 78 -23.51 18.59 27.15
C MET A 78 -24.83 17.87 27.37
N ILE A 79 -24.82 16.53 27.52
CA ILE A 79 -26.01 15.73 27.81
C ILE A 79 -26.58 16.12 29.18
N ILE A 80 -25.72 16.18 30.21
CA ILE A 80 -26.09 16.55 31.58
C ILE A 80 -26.65 17.97 31.62
N LYS A 81 -25.94 18.95 31.02
CA LYS A 81 -26.36 20.36 30.98
C LYS A 81 -27.70 20.56 30.28
N LYS A 82 -27.94 19.85 29.18
CA LYS A 82 -29.20 19.93 28.42
C LYS A 82 -30.35 19.16 29.08
N LYS A 83 -30.07 18.31 30.07
CA LYS A 83 -31.04 17.38 30.70
C LYS A 83 -31.89 16.61 29.68
N LYS A 84 -31.30 16.32 28.50
CA LYS A 84 -31.97 15.69 27.38
C LYS A 84 -31.01 14.73 26.70
N VAL A 85 -31.45 13.50 26.50
CA VAL A 85 -30.74 12.47 25.75
C VAL A 85 -31.37 12.35 24.35
N GLN A 86 -30.55 12.08 23.34
CA GLN A 86 -31.04 11.76 22.01
C GLN A 86 -31.96 10.55 22.08
N ARG A 87 -33.19 10.69 21.59
CA ARG A 87 -34.08 9.53 21.44
C ARG A 87 -33.49 8.63 20.36
N VAL A 88 -33.35 7.35 20.67
CA VAL A 88 -32.77 6.37 19.76
C VAL A 88 -33.71 5.18 19.55
N PHE A 89 -33.53 4.47 18.43
CA PHE A 89 -34.15 3.19 18.18
C PHE A 89 -33.13 2.23 17.59
N VAL A 90 -33.34 0.94 17.85
CA VAL A 90 -32.56 -0.15 17.27
C VAL A 90 -33.50 -0.94 16.37
N ARG A 91 -33.02 -1.27 15.17
CA ARG A 91 -33.73 -2.17 14.26
C ARG A 91 -32.97 -3.48 14.17
N ILE A 92 -33.59 -4.56 14.61
CA ILE A 92 -32.96 -5.89 14.69
C ILE A 92 -32.49 -6.37 13.32
N THR A 93 -33.23 -6.05 12.24
CA THR A 93 -32.81 -6.38 10.87
C THR A 93 -31.47 -5.75 10.49
N ASP A 94 -31.20 -4.53 10.97
CA ASP A 94 -29.93 -3.85 10.66
C ASP A 94 -28.78 -4.58 11.38
N ILE A 95 -28.99 -5.07 12.62
CA ILE A 95 -28.00 -5.89 13.36
C ILE A 95 -27.73 -7.20 12.63
N ALA A 96 -28.79 -7.92 12.22
CA ALA A 96 -28.64 -9.19 11.52
C ALA A 96 -27.82 -9.05 10.23
N VAL A 97 -28.05 -7.96 9.47
CA VAL A 97 -27.25 -7.66 8.28
C VAL A 97 -25.80 -7.34 8.63
N LEU A 98 -25.52 -6.54 9.66
CA LEU A 98 -24.14 -6.28 10.07
C LEU A 98 -23.40 -7.57 10.47
N VAL A 99 -24.05 -8.46 11.22
CA VAL A 99 -23.49 -9.77 11.59
C VAL A 99 -23.20 -10.62 10.36
N LEU A 100 -24.13 -10.68 9.40
CA LEU A 100 -23.93 -11.40 8.14
C LEU A 100 -22.74 -10.86 7.35
N LEU A 101 -22.67 -9.54 7.17
CA LEU A 101 -21.59 -8.89 6.43
C LEU A 101 -20.23 -9.10 7.12
N ALA A 102 -20.18 -9.02 8.45
CA ALA A 102 -18.97 -9.31 9.21
C ALA A 102 -18.54 -10.77 9.08
N GLY A 103 -19.49 -11.71 9.14
CA GLY A 103 -19.22 -13.14 8.97
C GLY A 103 -18.58 -13.47 7.63
N ILE A 104 -19.00 -12.78 6.56
CA ILE A 104 -18.40 -12.95 5.21
C ILE A 104 -16.97 -12.44 5.18
N VAL A 105 -16.71 -11.24 5.69
CA VAL A 105 -15.33 -10.71 5.75
C VAL A 105 -14.44 -11.63 6.58
N ILE A 106 -14.91 -12.05 7.78
CA ILE A 106 -14.17 -12.95 8.66
C ILE A 106 -13.91 -14.30 7.99
N ALA A 107 -14.84 -14.84 7.20
CA ALA A 107 -14.62 -16.09 6.46
C ALA A 107 -13.48 -15.94 5.43
N VAL A 108 -13.43 -14.81 4.70
CA VAL A 108 -12.32 -14.49 3.81
C VAL A 108 -11.02 -14.32 4.60
N SER A 109 -11.04 -13.61 5.74
CA SER A 109 -9.88 -13.46 6.64
C SER A 109 -9.34 -14.80 7.12
N MET A 110 -10.23 -15.73 7.46
CA MET A 110 -9.89 -17.06 7.94
C MET A 110 -9.22 -17.92 6.85
N HIS A 111 -9.61 -17.74 5.60
CA HIS A 111 -8.96 -18.37 4.45
C HIS A 111 -7.53 -17.83 4.23
N ILE A 112 -7.35 -16.51 4.32
CA ILE A 112 -6.05 -15.85 4.13
C ILE A 112 -5.10 -16.16 5.30
N PHE A 113 -5.53 -15.82 6.53
CA PHE A 113 -4.66 -15.72 7.71
C PHE A 113 -4.84 -16.87 8.72
N THR A 114 -5.82 -17.75 8.56
CA THR A 114 -6.18 -18.81 9.54
C THR A 114 -6.52 -18.27 10.94
N THR A 115 -6.81 -19.16 11.89
CA THR A 115 -7.05 -18.78 13.30
C THR A 115 -5.78 -18.28 13.99
N HIS A 116 -4.61 -18.60 13.45
CA HIS A 116 -3.31 -18.25 14.04
C HIS A 116 -2.80 -16.87 13.63
N LEU A 117 -3.50 -16.19 12.72
CA LEU A 117 -3.09 -14.92 12.11
C LEU A 117 -1.71 -15.06 11.46
N ARG A 118 -1.54 -16.06 10.59
CA ARG A 118 -0.30 -16.26 9.81
C ARG A 118 -0.07 -15.09 8.86
N LEU A 119 1.19 -14.80 8.58
CA LEU A 119 1.59 -13.65 7.77
C LEU A 119 1.63 -14.05 6.28
N SER A 120 0.48 -13.93 5.61
CA SER A 120 0.25 -14.54 4.27
C SER A 120 -0.23 -13.54 3.22
N TYR A 121 0.22 -12.28 3.29
CA TYR A 121 -0.12 -11.29 2.28
C TYR A 121 0.59 -11.59 0.95
N ILE A 122 -0.15 -11.55 -0.16
CA ILE A 122 0.38 -11.80 -1.52
C ILE A 122 1.38 -10.72 -1.95
N ASN A 123 1.08 -9.46 -1.60
CA ASN A 123 1.89 -8.31 -1.96
C ASN A 123 2.65 -7.74 -0.73
N THR A 124 3.67 -6.94 -1.02
CA THR A 124 4.58 -6.33 -0.04
C THR A 124 4.11 -4.97 0.48
N ASP A 125 3.05 -4.39 -0.10
CA ASP A 125 2.43 -3.14 0.34
C ASP A 125 2.04 -3.13 1.84
N PRO A 126 1.47 -4.21 2.42
CA PRO A 126 1.09 -4.26 3.83
C PRO A 126 2.31 -4.23 4.73
N ALA A 127 3.43 -4.82 4.31
CA ALA A 127 4.69 -4.75 5.06
C ALA A 127 5.21 -3.31 5.17
N ASN A 128 5.05 -2.50 4.11
CA ASN A 128 5.40 -1.08 4.15
C ASN A 128 4.49 -0.29 5.10
N HIS A 129 3.19 -0.56 5.10
CA HIS A 129 2.26 0.08 6.02
C HIS A 129 2.43 -0.38 7.48
N PHE A 130 2.80 -1.64 7.67
CA PHE A 130 3.20 -2.16 8.97
C PHE A 130 4.47 -1.46 9.45
N ASN A 131 5.45 -1.24 8.58
CA ASN A 131 6.65 -0.47 8.90
C ASN A 131 6.31 0.97 9.32
N ASP A 132 5.45 1.67 8.56
CA ASP A 132 5.01 3.02 8.90
C ASP A 132 4.31 3.06 10.27
N ALA A 133 3.51 2.04 10.60
CA ALA A 133 2.89 1.89 11.92
C ALA A 133 3.94 1.62 13.00
N MET A 134 4.92 0.76 12.75
CA MET A 134 6.00 0.43 13.68
C MET A 134 6.92 1.62 13.96
N VAL A 135 7.13 2.52 12.98
CA VAL A 135 7.81 3.80 13.20
C VAL A 135 7.04 4.65 14.22
N ILE A 136 5.71 4.72 14.13
CA ILE A 136 4.89 5.43 15.13
C ILE A 136 5.00 4.76 16.50
N VAL A 137 4.87 3.43 16.56
CA VAL A 137 4.93 2.66 17.82
C VAL A 137 6.27 2.84 18.54
N LYS A 138 7.40 2.80 17.80
CA LYS A 138 8.74 2.88 18.39
C LYS A 138 9.21 4.31 18.63
N GLN A 139 8.93 5.23 17.70
CA GLN A 139 9.51 6.58 17.71
C GLN A 139 8.51 7.65 18.15
N GLY A 140 7.21 7.35 18.15
CA GLY A 140 6.15 8.32 18.48
C GLY A 140 5.98 9.44 17.45
N VAL A 141 6.47 9.24 16.22
CA VAL A 141 6.48 10.27 15.16
C VAL A 141 5.60 9.84 14.01
N LEU A 142 4.77 10.75 13.51
CA LEU A 142 3.95 10.51 12.32
C LEU A 142 4.77 10.70 11.04
N GLY A 143 4.46 9.88 10.03
CA GLY A 143 4.87 10.15 8.66
C GLY A 143 4.34 11.51 8.19
N LYS A 144 5.12 12.22 7.35
CA LYS A 144 4.87 13.65 7.09
C LYS A 144 3.49 14.00 6.49
N HIS A 145 2.81 13.11 5.75
CA HIS A 145 1.55 13.46 5.06
C HIS A 145 0.48 12.37 4.93
N ILE A 146 0.88 11.12 4.65
CA ILE A 146 -0.07 10.00 4.56
C ILE A 146 0.15 9.13 5.79
N TYR A 147 -0.51 9.49 6.88
CA TYR A 147 -0.30 8.83 8.17
C TYR A 147 -1.59 8.21 8.72
N PHE A 148 -2.76 8.46 8.13
CA PHE A 148 -4.04 8.06 8.72
C PHE A 148 -4.14 6.54 8.97
N SER A 149 -3.88 5.73 7.94
CA SER A 149 -3.89 4.27 8.05
C SER A 149 -2.79 3.75 8.99
N ALA A 150 -1.55 4.24 8.83
CA ALA A 150 -0.44 3.90 9.72
C ALA A 150 -0.72 4.22 11.19
N PHE A 151 -1.37 5.35 11.47
CA PHE A 151 -1.78 5.77 12.80
C PHE A 151 -2.82 4.81 13.40
N ILE A 152 -3.87 4.46 12.66
CA ILE A 152 -4.88 3.49 13.13
C ILE A 152 -4.18 2.16 13.45
N ASN A 153 -3.33 1.66 12.55
CA ASN A 153 -2.59 0.42 12.75
C ASN A 153 -1.68 0.50 13.98
N ALA A 154 -1.00 1.61 14.22
CA ALA A 154 -0.17 1.82 15.40
C ALA A 154 -1.00 1.77 16.70
N MET A 155 -2.19 2.39 16.72
CA MET A 155 -3.09 2.31 17.88
C MET A 155 -3.54 0.87 18.15
N PHE A 156 -3.87 0.10 17.11
CA PHE A 156 -4.17 -1.33 17.27
C PHE A 156 -2.98 -2.11 17.82
N ILE A 157 -1.78 -1.92 17.27
CA ILE A 157 -0.56 -2.55 17.76
C ILE A 157 -0.32 -2.23 19.25
N GLU A 158 -0.42 -0.96 19.65
CA GLU A 158 -0.25 -0.57 21.06
C GLU A 158 -1.36 -1.09 21.99
N ILE A 159 -2.58 -1.31 21.49
CA ILE A 159 -3.65 -1.92 22.30
C ILE A 159 -3.24 -3.34 22.70
N PHE A 160 -2.66 -4.11 21.77
CA PHE A 160 -2.26 -5.50 21.96
C PHE A 160 -0.81 -5.69 22.41
N SER A 161 0.04 -4.66 22.36
CA SER A 161 1.43 -4.73 22.82
C SER A 161 1.65 -5.26 24.24
N PRO A 162 0.72 -5.12 25.22
CA PRO A 162 0.92 -5.71 26.54
C PRO A 162 0.84 -7.24 26.59
N VAL A 163 0.31 -7.89 25.53
CA VAL A 163 0.11 -9.35 25.47
C VAL A 163 0.85 -9.99 24.30
N LEU A 164 1.54 -9.20 23.48
CA LEU A 164 2.34 -9.66 22.34
C LEU A 164 3.80 -9.26 22.54
N ILE A 165 4.72 -10.13 22.13
CA ILE A 165 6.12 -9.76 21.91
C ILE A 165 6.24 -8.97 20.60
N VAL A 166 7.32 -8.19 20.43
CA VAL A 166 7.46 -7.22 19.31
C VAL A 166 7.44 -7.94 17.97
N SER A 167 8.11 -9.08 17.85
CA SER A 167 8.08 -9.93 16.65
C SER A 167 6.68 -10.42 16.28
N LYS A 168 5.69 -10.39 17.18
CA LYS A 168 4.30 -10.78 16.91
C LYS A 168 3.34 -9.60 16.71
N TYR A 169 3.82 -8.36 16.68
CA TYR A 169 2.98 -7.17 16.45
C TYR A 169 2.27 -7.20 15.08
N TYR A 170 2.80 -7.92 14.09
CA TYR A 170 2.11 -8.12 12.81
C TYR A 170 0.72 -8.77 12.99
N LYS A 171 0.49 -9.55 14.06
CA LYS A 171 -0.83 -10.13 14.36
C LYS A 171 -1.86 -9.06 14.73
N ALA A 172 -1.45 -8.06 15.50
CA ALA A 172 -2.30 -6.91 15.81
C ALA A 172 -2.58 -6.06 14.56
N PHE A 173 -1.61 -5.96 13.66
CA PHE A 173 -1.79 -5.34 12.34
C PHE A 173 -2.81 -6.10 11.47
N ILE A 174 -2.74 -7.43 11.39
CA ILE A 174 -3.74 -8.26 10.68
C ILE A 174 -5.13 -8.06 11.30
N LEU A 175 -5.25 -8.04 12.63
CA LEU A 175 -6.53 -7.78 13.31
C LEU A 175 -7.09 -6.40 12.98
N ALA A 176 -6.23 -5.37 12.90
CA ALA A 176 -6.63 -4.03 12.47
C ALA A 176 -7.17 -4.07 11.03
N ASP A 177 -6.49 -4.75 10.13
CA ASP A 177 -6.88 -4.89 8.73
C ASP A 177 -8.24 -5.60 8.57
N ILE A 178 -8.45 -6.71 9.29
CA ILE A 178 -9.75 -7.41 9.35
C ILE A 178 -10.85 -6.45 9.85
N PHE A 179 -10.59 -5.74 10.95
CA PHE A 179 -11.54 -4.81 11.54
C PHE A 179 -11.91 -3.68 10.57
N MET A 180 -10.93 -3.13 9.84
CA MET A 180 -11.16 -2.05 8.88
C MET A 180 -12.04 -2.49 7.71
N HIS A 181 -11.86 -3.72 7.20
CA HIS A 181 -12.71 -4.27 6.13
C HIS A 181 -14.13 -4.59 6.60
N VAL A 182 -14.29 -5.10 7.84
CA VAL A 182 -15.62 -5.24 8.47
C VAL A 182 -16.30 -3.87 8.59
N LEU A 183 -15.56 -2.87 9.07
CA LEU A 183 -16.09 -1.51 9.19
C LEU A 183 -16.44 -0.91 7.83
N GLU A 184 -15.67 -1.19 6.77
CA GLU A 184 -15.90 -0.66 5.43
C GLU A 184 -17.24 -1.14 4.88
N VAL A 185 -17.50 -2.45 4.90
CA VAL A 185 -18.76 -3.02 4.40
C VAL A 185 -19.95 -2.57 5.26
N TRP A 186 -19.77 -2.42 6.58
CA TRP A 186 -20.78 -1.86 7.47
C TRP A 186 -21.10 -0.40 7.14
N MET A 187 -20.07 0.43 6.94
CA MET A 187 -20.23 1.84 6.58
C MET A 187 -20.93 1.99 5.23
N CYS A 188 -20.57 1.15 4.24
CA CYS A 188 -21.23 1.12 2.95
C CYS A 188 -22.71 0.80 3.09
N TYR A 189 -23.07 -0.30 3.76
CA TYR A 189 -24.47 -0.65 4.03
C TYR A 189 -25.24 0.47 4.74
N VAL A 190 -24.65 1.05 5.79
CA VAL A 190 -25.26 2.17 6.55
C VAL A 190 -25.49 3.39 5.66
N LEU A 191 -24.57 3.70 4.75
CA LEU A 191 -24.75 4.79 3.79
C LEU A 191 -25.93 4.49 2.85
N MET A 192 -26.03 3.27 2.33
CA MET A 192 -27.13 2.86 1.43
C MET A 192 -28.50 3.03 2.09
N ILE A 193 -28.69 2.55 3.33
CA ILE A 193 -29.95 2.73 4.07
C ILE A 193 -30.14 4.18 4.58
N THR A 194 -29.14 5.04 4.47
CA THR A 194 -29.25 6.48 4.76
C THR A 194 -29.80 7.25 3.55
N ILE A 195 -29.44 6.83 2.33
CA ILE A 195 -30.01 7.36 1.09
C ILE A 195 -31.53 7.23 1.12
N SER A 196 -32.04 6.02 1.36
CA SER A 196 -33.48 5.75 1.46
C SER A 196 -33.79 4.76 2.58
N GLU A 197 -34.90 4.99 3.29
CA GLU A 197 -35.38 4.10 4.35
C GLU A 197 -36.54 3.18 3.90
N LYS A 198 -36.93 3.24 2.62
CA LYS A 198 -38.01 2.43 2.06
C LYS A 198 -37.75 0.93 2.23
N LYS A 199 -38.82 0.16 2.42
CA LYS A 199 -38.74 -1.29 2.63
C LYS A 199 -38.00 -2.00 1.49
N VAL A 200 -38.30 -1.64 0.24
CA VAL A 200 -37.67 -2.23 -0.95
C VAL A 200 -36.16 -1.98 -0.95
N VAL A 201 -35.71 -0.74 -0.73
CA VAL A 201 -34.28 -0.42 -0.66
C VAL A 201 -33.57 -1.21 0.43
N ARG A 202 -34.21 -1.39 1.60
CA ARG A 202 -33.63 -2.18 2.70
C ARG A 202 -33.47 -3.66 2.38
N ILE A 203 -34.27 -4.22 1.48
CA ILE A 203 -34.13 -5.61 1.02
C ILE A 203 -32.92 -5.74 0.09
N PHE A 204 -32.69 -4.77 -0.79
CA PHE A 204 -31.58 -4.80 -1.75
C PHE A 204 -30.25 -4.28 -1.20
N ALA A 205 -30.27 -3.42 -0.17
CA ALA A 205 -29.05 -2.83 0.38
C ALA A 205 -27.99 -3.85 0.85
N PRO A 206 -28.32 -5.00 1.48
CA PRO A 206 -27.34 -6.03 1.80
C PRO A 206 -26.68 -6.62 0.54
N VAL A 207 -27.47 -6.89 -0.51
CA VAL A 207 -26.96 -7.42 -1.80
C VAL A 207 -26.03 -6.42 -2.45
N PHE A 208 -26.38 -5.14 -2.45
CA PHE A 208 -25.54 -4.07 -2.98
C PHE A 208 -24.28 -3.84 -2.15
N ALA A 209 -24.34 -3.96 -0.83
CA ALA A 209 -23.16 -3.89 0.03
C ALA A 209 -22.20 -5.05 -0.26
N LEU A 210 -22.72 -6.25 -0.54
CA LEU A 210 -21.91 -7.39 -0.97
C LEU A 210 -21.31 -7.21 -2.36
N GLY A 211 -22.09 -6.70 -3.32
CA GLY A 211 -21.56 -6.33 -4.64
C GLY A 211 -20.47 -5.26 -4.54
N TYR A 212 -20.65 -4.26 -3.67
CA TYR A 212 -19.60 -3.30 -3.37
C TYR A 212 -18.34 -3.99 -2.83
N PHE A 213 -18.48 -4.79 -1.77
CA PHE A 213 -17.35 -5.45 -1.10
C PHE A 213 -16.58 -6.37 -2.05
N TRP A 214 -17.28 -7.25 -2.78
CA TRP A 214 -16.65 -8.23 -3.68
C TRP A 214 -16.00 -7.63 -4.94
N GLY A 215 -16.05 -6.31 -5.13
CA GLY A 215 -15.28 -5.60 -6.15
C GLY A 215 -13.92 -5.14 -5.63
N TYR A 216 -13.66 -3.83 -5.72
CA TYR A 216 -12.36 -3.24 -5.34
C TYR A 216 -11.95 -3.45 -3.87
N PRO A 217 -12.85 -3.42 -2.87
CA PRO A 217 -12.50 -3.71 -1.48
C PRO A 217 -11.93 -5.13 -1.30
N ALA A 218 -12.59 -6.16 -1.83
CA ALA A 218 -12.10 -7.53 -1.77
C ALA A 218 -10.79 -7.71 -2.56
N TYR A 219 -10.66 -7.05 -3.72
CA TYR A 219 -9.40 -7.03 -4.47
C TYR A 219 -8.24 -6.51 -3.59
N SER A 220 -8.44 -5.36 -2.96
CA SER A 220 -7.46 -4.73 -2.07
C SER A 220 -7.10 -5.66 -0.91
N TYR A 221 -8.12 -6.24 -0.27
CA TYR A 221 -7.96 -7.10 0.89
C TYR A 221 -7.21 -8.39 0.57
N MET A 222 -7.67 -9.12 -0.44
CA MET A 222 -7.20 -10.48 -0.76
C MET A 222 -5.83 -10.49 -1.42
N THR A 223 -5.50 -9.44 -2.18
CA THR A 223 -4.15 -9.27 -2.75
C THR A 223 -3.16 -8.66 -1.75
N GLY A 224 -3.62 -8.17 -0.60
CA GLY A 224 -2.78 -7.42 0.32
C GLY A 224 -2.23 -6.15 -0.33
N GLY A 225 -3.01 -5.46 -1.14
CA GLY A 225 -2.57 -4.24 -1.82
C GLY A 225 -3.50 -3.08 -1.49
N PHE A 226 -2.99 -1.85 -1.54
CA PHE A 226 -3.80 -0.64 -1.53
C PHE A 226 -4.59 -0.39 -0.23
N VAL A 227 -4.10 -0.87 0.92
CA VAL A 227 -4.76 -0.74 2.24
C VAL A 227 -5.18 0.72 2.54
N TYR A 228 -4.28 1.67 2.29
CA TYR A 228 -4.57 3.10 2.50
C TYR A 228 -5.61 3.67 1.51
N TRP A 229 -5.83 3.05 0.36
CA TRP A 229 -6.89 3.46 -0.58
C TRP A 229 -8.27 3.06 -0.06
N SER A 230 -8.44 1.83 0.43
CA SER A 230 -9.68 1.42 1.11
C SER A 230 -10.02 2.39 2.25
N THR A 231 -9.05 2.74 3.11
CA THR A 231 -9.29 3.72 4.17
C THR A 231 -9.71 5.10 3.65
N GLY A 232 -9.15 5.53 2.51
CA GLY A 232 -9.57 6.77 1.84
C GLY A 232 -11.02 6.73 1.35
N VAL A 233 -11.47 5.59 0.81
CA VAL A 233 -12.87 5.38 0.40
C VAL A 233 -13.81 5.37 1.62
N MET A 234 -13.41 4.76 2.74
CA MET A 234 -14.21 4.81 3.96
C MET A 234 -14.40 6.25 4.48
N VAL A 235 -13.36 7.08 4.41
CA VAL A 235 -13.49 8.51 4.74
C VAL A 235 -14.38 9.24 3.74
N LEU A 236 -14.32 8.89 2.44
CA LEU A 236 -15.27 9.39 1.44
C LEU A 236 -16.72 8.98 1.75
N ILE A 237 -16.97 7.75 2.21
CA ILE A 237 -18.29 7.30 2.69
C ILE A 237 -18.77 8.19 3.83
N LEU A 238 -17.89 8.51 4.79
CA LEU A 238 -18.22 9.41 5.90
C LEU A 238 -18.51 10.85 5.42
N LEU A 239 -17.77 11.35 4.42
CA LEU A 239 -18.00 12.65 3.79
C LEU A 239 -19.38 12.71 3.12
N ILE A 240 -19.73 11.70 2.31
CA ILE A 240 -21.04 11.61 1.66
C ILE A 240 -22.14 11.55 2.73
N TYR A 241 -21.95 10.74 3.77
CA TYR A 241 -22.88 10.65 4.90
C TYR A 241 -23.10 12.01 5.58
N ALA A 242 -22.03 12.74 5.88
CA ALA A 242 -22.11 14.07 6.49
C ALA A 242 -22.81 15.10 5.58
N LEU A 243 -22.56 15.05 4.27
CA LEU A 243 -23.24 15.90 3.28
C LEU A 243 -24.75 15.60 3.20
N LEU A 244 -25.14 14.31 3.20
CA LEU A 244 -26.55 13.92 3.25
C LEU A 244 -27.24 14.42 4.53
N LEU A 245 -26.55 14.40 5.67
CA LEU A 245 -27.06 14.96 6.92
C LEU A 245 -27.21 16.49 6.85
N LEU A 246 -26.26 17.20 6.23
CA LEU A 246 -26.35 18.66 6.01
C LEU A 246 -27.51 19.03 5.07
N GLU A 247 -27.77 18.21 4.06
CA GLU A 247 -28.89 18.40 3.15
C GLU A 247 -30.21 18.21 3.88
N ARG A 248 -30.38 17.07 4.58
CA ARG A 248 -31.62 16.65 5.26
C ARG A 248 -31.92 17.44 6.54
N TYR A 249 -30.90 17.81 7.31
CA TYR A 249 -31.06 18.48 8.61
C TYR A 249 -30.27 19.81 8.69
N PRO A 250 -30.59 20.82 7.86
CA PRO A 250 -29.85 22.09 7.81
C PRO A 250 -29.77 22.83 9.14
N LYS A 251 -30.80 22.71 9.99
CA LYS A 251 -30.83 23.37 11.30
C LYS A 251 -29.76 22.84 12.27
N GLN A 252 -29.16 21.69 11.98
CA GLN A 252 -28.15 21.03 12.80
C GLN A 252 -26.74 21.13 12.23
N TYR A 253 -26.50 22.13 11.39
CA TYR A 253 -25.23 22.34 10.69
C TYR A 253 -23.98 22.32 11.60
N ARG A 254 -24.11 22.65 12.90
CA ARG A 254 -22.99 22.58 13.85
C ARG A 254 -22.45 21.16 14.03
N TYR A 255 -23.34 20.17 14.15
CA TYR A 255 -22.95 18.78 14.34
C TYR A 255 -22.51 18.15 13.02
N SER A 256 -23.34 18.25 11.98
CA SER A 256 -23.04 17.68 10.66
C SER A 256 -21.84 18.38 10.00
N GLY A 257 -21.66 19.68 10.25
CA GLY A 257 -20.50 20.45 9.78
C GLY A 257 -19.21 20.09 10.53
N GLY A 258 -19.27 19.86 11.84
CA GLY A 258 -18.12 19.34 12.59
C GLY A 258 -17.69 17.96 12.09
N LEU A 259 -18.63 17.05 11.88
CA LEU A 259 -18.35 15.73 11.28
C LEU A 259 -17.75 15.84 9.88
N PHE A 260 -18.31 16.73 9.05
CA PHE A 260 -17.82 17.00 7.71
C PHE A 260 -16.39 17.53 7.71
N LEU A 261 -16.06 18.48 8.59
CA LEU A 261 -14.70 19.02 8.72
C LEU A 261 -13.69 17.95 9.17
N LEU A 262 -14.06 17.10 10.12
CA LEU A 262 -13.22 15.98 10.56
C LEU A 262 -12.96 14.99 9.42
N ALA A 263 -14.00 14.61 8.68
CA ALA A 263 -13.86 13.70 7.56
C ALA A 263 -13.05 14.33 6.40
N LEU A 264 -13.23 15.63 6.16
CA LEU A 264 -12.49 16.35 5.12
C LEU A 264 -10.99 16.43 5.45
N TYR A 265 -10.66 16.70 6.72
CA TYR A 265 -9.28 16.63 7.21
C TYR A 265 -8.70 15.22 7.08
N ALA A 266 -9.42 14.18 7.54
CA ALA A 266 -8.93 12.81 7.44
C ALA A 266 -8.68 12.40 5.98
N ASN A 267 -9.52 12.88 5.04
CA ASN A 267 -9.36 12.61 3.62
C ASN A 267 -8.02 13.18 3.07
N THR A 268 -7.52 14.30 3.62
CA THR A 268 -6.20 14.82 3.24
C THR A 268 -5.03 14.03 3.79
N CYS A 269 -5.26 13.24 4.82
CA CYS A 269 -4.24 12.41 5.48
C CYS A 269 -4.25 10.96 4.98
N CYS A 270 -5.23 10.56 4.16
CA CYS A 270 -5.35 9.21 3.61
C CYS A 270 -4.60 9.05 2.30
N ASN A 271 -4.71 10.01 1.37
CA ASN A 271 -4.16 9.82 0.04
C ASN A 271 -3.97 11.10 -0.78
N ALA A 272 -2.76 11.31 -1.30
CA ALA A 272 -2.43 12.49 -2.09
C ALA A 272 -3.23 12.64 -3.40
N LEU A 273 -3.64 11.55 -4.07
CA LEU A 273 -4.46 11.66 -5.30
C LEU A 273 -5.93 11.94 -5.01
N PHE A 274 -6.47 11.42 -3.91
CA PHE A 274 -7.88 11.65 -3.56
C PHE A 274 -8.13 13.09 -3.14
N ILE A 275 -7.12 13.81 -2.69
CA ILE A 275 -7.27 15.19 -2.24
C ILE A 275 -7.85 16.10 -3.32
N PRO A 276 -7.21 16.28 -4.50
CA PRO A 276 -7.77 17.16 -5.53
C PRO A 276 -9.13 16.67 -6.02
N VAL A 277 -9.28 15.35 -6.25
CA VAL A 277 -10.49 14.78 -6.84
C VAL A 277 -11.69 14.81 -5.87
N ASN A 278 -11.53 14.28 -4.65
CA ASN A 278 -12.59 14.28 -3.64
C ASN A 278 -12.93 15.71 -3.22
N SER A 279 -11.94 16.61 -3.10
CA SER A 279 -12.22 18.02 -2.80
C SER A 279 -13.03 18.69 -3.91
N ALA A 280 -12.68 18.48 -5.17
CA ALA A 280 -13.44 19.01 -6.30
C ALA A 280 -14.90 18.51 -6.28
N ALA A 281 -15.11 17.21 -6.10
CA ALA A 281 -16.45 16.61 -6.01
C ALA A 281 -17.26 17.17 -4.83
N VAL A 282 -16.64 17.32 -3.66
CA VAL A 282 -17.26 17.90 -2.47
C VAL A 282 -17.63 19.37 -2.68
N ILE A 283 -16.74 20.18 -3.25
CA ILE A 283 -17.00 21.59 -3.56
C ILE A 283 -18.17 21.73 -4.52
N MET A 284 -18.20 20.92 -5.58
CA MET A 284 -19.31 20.88 -6.53
C MET A 284 -20.63 20.49 -5.86
N ALA A 285 -20.63 19.48 -4.99
CA ALA A 285 -21.81 19.09 -4.24
C ALA A 285 -22.32 20.22 -3.33
N LEU A 286 -21.43 20.89 -2.61
CA LEU A 286 -21.76 22.03 -1.76
C LEU A 286 -22.35 23.20 -2.56
N PHE A 287 -21.76 23.50 -3.72
CA PHE A 287 -22.24 24.57 -4.61
C PHE A 287 -23.66 24.28 -5.12
N VAL A 288 -23.93 23.06 -5.58
CA VAL A 288 -25.27 22.66 -6.03
C VAL A 288 -26.28 22.67 -4.89
N LEU A 289 -25.90 22.20 -3.70
CA LEU A 289 -26.74 22.27 -2.50
C LEU A 289 -27.06 23.71 -2.11
N ALA A 290 -26.10 24.63 -2.28
CA ALA A 290 -26.30 26.05 -2.05
C ALA A 290 -27.36 26.62 -3.00
N ILE A 291 -27.20 26.44 -4.32
CA ILE A 291 -28.14 26.95 -5.33
C ILE A 291 -29.57 26.46 -5.06
N ARG A 292 -29.74 25.18 -4.68
CA ARG A 292 -31.07 24.60 -4.48
C ARG A 292 -31.81 25.16 -3.26
N LYS A 293 -31.10 25.58 -2.21
CA LYS A 293 -31.78 25.96 -0.96
C LYS A 293 -32.53 27.30 -1.03
N LYS A 294 -32.43 28.09 -2.11
CA LYS A 294 -33.12 29.39 -2.41
C LYS A 294 -33.07 30.49 -1.32
N LYS A 295 -32.96 30.15 -0.04
CA LYS A 295 -32.69 30.99 1.13
C LYS A 295 -31.46 30.43 1.84
N LEU A 296 -30.27 30.67 1.28
CA LEU A 296 -29.06 30.45 2.06
C LEU A 296 -28.94 31.56 3.09
N ASN A 297 -28.87 31.18 4.37
CA ASN A 297 -28.40 32.12 5.37
C ASN A 297 -26.92 32.39 5.11
N TRP A 298 -26.50 33.65 5.11
CA TRP A 298 -25.10 34.07 4.95
C TRP A 298 -24.13 33.30 5.85
N LYS A 299 -24.55 32.89 7.05
CA LYS A 299 -23.76 32.04 7.95
C LYS A 299 -23.46 30.65 7.39
N MET A 300 -24.37 30.07 6.61
CA MET A 300 -24.13 28.80 5.92
C MET A 300 -23.23 28.99 4.71
N VAL A 301 -23.41 30.06 3.93
CA VAL A 301 -22.52 30.42 2.81
C VAL A 301 -21.09 30.60 3.31
N ALA A 302 -20.91 31.44 4.33
CA ALA A 302 -19.61 31.71 4.94
C ALA A 302 -18.98 30.44 5.51
N GLY A 303 -19.77 29.56 6.12
CA GLY A 303 -19.31 28.25 6.58
C GLY A 303 -18.81 27.37 5.43
N PHE A 304 -19.59 27.23 4.34
CA PHE A 304 -19.18 26.46 3.16
C PHE A 304 -17.97 27.05 2.45
N LEU A 305 -17.90 28.37 2.35
CA LEU A 305 -16.77 29.07 1.75
C LEU A 305 -15.51 28.90 2.59
N PHE A 306 -15.63 29.00 3.92
CA PHE A 306 -14.53 28.72 4.85
C PHE A 306 -14.01 27.28 4.70
N VAL A 307 -14.91 26.28 4.63
CA VAL A 307 -14.49 24.89 4.42
C VAL A 307 -13.83 24.71 3.05
N THR A 308 -14.35 25.35 2.02
CA THR A 308 -13.79 25.30 0.66
C THR A 308 -12.40 25.92 0.60
N VAL A 309 -12.20 27.05 1.29
CA VAL A 309 -10.91 27.73 1.41
C VAL A 309 -9.91 26.86 2.19
N ILE A 310 -10.32 26.22 3.30
CA ILE A 310 -9.45 25.28 4.03
C ILE A 310 -9.08 24.09 3.15
N ALA A 311 -10.03 23.49 2.44
CA ALA A 311 -9.77 22.36 1.55
C ALA A 311 -8.79 22.73 0.43
N ALA A 312 -9.02 23.87 -0.21
CA ALA A 312 -8.15 24.41 -1.25
C ALA A 312 -6.77 24.77 -0.70
N ALA A 313 -6.69 25.42 0.47
CA ALA A 313 -5.42 25.75 1.12
C ALA A 313 -4.64 24.49 1.51
N ALA A 314 -5.31 23.44 2.00
CA ALA A 314 -4.68 22.16 2.29
C ALA A 314 -4.15 21.48 1.03
N ALA A 315 -4.91 21.49 -0.07
CA ALA A 315 -4.46 20.95 -1.36
C ALA A 315 -3.28 21.74 -1.93
N ILE A 316 -3.30 23.07 -1.84
CA ILE A 316 -2.20 23.95 -2.27
C ILE A 316 -0.97 23.73 -1.40
N PHE A 317 -1.13 23.71 -0.08
CA PHE A 317 -0.02 23.46 0.85
C PHE A 317 0.65 22.11 0.56
N LEU A 318 -0.13 21.05 0.36
CA LEU A 318 0.40 19.75 -0.03
C LEU A 318 1.07 19.78 -1.41
N PHE A 319 0.56 20.58 -2.34
CA PHE A 319 1.20 20.77 -3.64
C PHE A 319 2.61 21.35 -3.49
N PHE A 320 2.74 22.39 -2.68
CA PHE A 320 4.02 23.05 -2.40
C PHE A 320 4.96 22.17 -1.59
N ASP A 321 4.46 21.47 -0.58
CA ASP A 321 5.31 20.68 0.31
C ASP A 321 5.79 19.37 -0.36
N LYS A 322 4.88 18.59 -0.97
CA LYS A 322 5.22 17.28 -1.53
C LYS A 322 5.97 17.37 -2.86
N TRP A 323 5.62 18.34 -3.69
CA TRP A 323 6.20 18.49 -5.03
C TRP A 323 7.00 19.78 -5.20
N GLY A 324 7.25 20.54 -4.13
CA GLY A 324 8.01 21.80 -4.21
C GLY A 324 7.31 22.86 -5.07
N GLY A 325 6.00 22.76 -5.26
CA GLY A 325 5.23 23.61 -6.18
C GLY A 325 5.46 23.29 -7.66
N SER A 326 6.13 22.18 -7.99
CA SER A 326 6.44 21.78 -9.36
C SER A 326 5.42 20.79 -9.90
N PHE A 327 4.70 21.20 -10.94
CA PHE A 327 3.84 20.30 -11.72
C PHE A 327 4.63 19.20 -12.41
N GLU A 328 5.86 19.47 -12.85
CA GLU A 328 6.74 18.46 -13.45
C GLU A 328 7.06 17.35 -12.44
N LYS A 329 7.44 17.69 -11.20
CA LYS A 329 7.65 16.68 -10.14
C LYS A 329 6.37 15.89 -9.84
N MET A 330 5.20 16.52 -9.92
CA MET A 330 3.92 15.83 -9.79
C MET A 330 3.70 14.83 -10.93
N ILE A 331 3.89 15.26 -12.18
CA ILE A 331 3.76 14.44 -13.38
C ILE A 331 4.72 13.23 -13.31
N THR A 332 6.00 13.48 -12.99
CA THR A 332 7.01 12.41 -12.81
C THR A 332 6.66 11.45 -11.69
N TYR A 333 5.93 11.89 -10.66
CA TYR A 333 5.46 11.00 -9.61
C TYR A 333 4.32 10.09 -10.09
N VAL A 334 3.35 10.63 -10.82
CA VAL A 334 2.18 9.89 -11.31
C VAL A 334 2.44 9.10 -12.59
N SER A 335 3.59 9.30 -13.25
CA SER A 335 4.02 8.49 -14.40
C SER A 335 4.69 7.17 -13.99
N LYS A 336 5.02 6.98 -12.70
CA LYS A 336 5.65 5.74 -12.22
C LYS A 336 4.72 4.54 -12.39
N SER A 337 5.27 3.43 -12.89
CA SER A 337 4.57 2.16 -13.01
C SER A 337 4.33 1.52 -11.63
N GLY A 338 3.36 0.60 -11.59
CA GLY A 338 3.03 -0.20 -10.43
C GLY A 338 1.99 -1.26 -10.80
N ALA A 339 1.91 -2.33 -10.02
CA ALA A 339 0.93 -3.38 -10.25
C ALA A 339 -0.45 -2.94 -9.77
N MET A 340 -1.46 -3.03 -10.62
CA MET A 340 -2.87 -2.83 -10.29
C MET A 340 -3.76 -3.64 -11.24
N TYR A 341 -4.95 -4.03 -10.80
CA TYR A 341 -5.98 -4.54 -11.69
C TYR A 341 -6.47 -3.44 -12.65
N HIS A 342 -6.64 -3.77 -13.93
CA HIS A 342 -6.98 -2.82 -14.98
C HIS A 342 -8.17 -3.30 -15.81
N SER A 343 -9.19 -2.45 -15.91
CA SER A 343 -10.36 -2.69 -16.77
C SER A 343 -11.00 -1.35 -17.09
N MET A 344 -10.87 -0.91 -18.34
CA MET A 344 -11.14 0.47 -18.73
C MET A 344 -12.60 0.90 -18.54
N TYR A 345 -13.55 0.02 -18.84
CA TYR A 345 -14.97 0.32 -18.64
C TYR A 345 -15.82 -0.90 -18.29
N ALA A 346 -15.29 -2.12 -18.46
CA ALA A 346 -16.07 -3.35 -18.36
C ALA A 346 -16.69 -3.53 -16.98
N ASP A 347 -16.03 -3.06 -15.91
CA ASP A 347 -16.58 -3.15 -14.56
C ASP A 347 -17.62 -2.05 -14.26
N LEU A 348 -17.53 -0.89 -14.91
CA LEU A 348 -18.38 0.27 -14.62
C LEU A 348 -19.61 0.39 -15.52
N ILE A 349 -19.61 -0.28 -16.68
CA ILE A 349 -20.68 -0.19 -17.68
C ILE A 349 -22.05 -0.58 -17.11
N PHE A 350 -22.07 -1.53 -16.17
CA PHE A 350 -23.29 -2.02 -15.52
C PHE A 350 -24.00 -0.95 -14.69
N PHE A 351 -23.32 0.13 -14.29
CA PHE A 351 -23.92 1.22 -13.52
C PHE A 351 -24.54 2.33 -14.40
N LEU A 352 -24.30 2.33 -15.72
CA LEU A 352 -24.81 3.38 -16.62
C LEU A 352 -26.34 3.51 -16.59
N PRO A 353 -27.15 2.43 -16.61
CA PRO A 353 -28.60 2.56 -16.51
C PRO A 353 -29.04 3.26 -15.21
N ALA A 354 -28.43 2.90 -14.08
CA ALA A 354 -28.71 3.54 -12.80
C ALA A 354 -28.32 5.03 -12.81
N LEU A 355 -27.17 5.38 -13.38
CA LEU A 355 -26.74 6.76 -13.55
C LEU A 355 -27.77 7.58 -14.35
N PHE A 356 -28.18 7.11 -15.53
CA PHE A 356 -29.12 7.84 -16.38
C PHE A 356 -30.50 8.00 -15.74
N VAL A 357 -31.03 6.95 -15.11
CA VAL A 357 -32.30 7.01 -14.36
C VAL A 357 -32.20 8.08 -13.26
N VAL A 358 -31.14 8.03 -12.45
CA VAL A 358 -30.97 8.98 -11.35
C VAL A 358 -30.86 10.41 -11.89
N LEU A 359 -29.99 10.67 -12.88
CA LEU A 359 -29.83 12.01 -13.45
C LEU A 359 -31.15 12.55 -14.01
N PHE A 360 -31.85 11.77 -14.83
CA PHE A 360 -33.12 12.17 -15.44
C PHE A 360 -34.14 12.62 -14.38
N TYR A 361 -34.38 11.80 -13.36
CA TYR A 361 -35.39 12.09 -12.35
C TYR A 361 -34.96 13.16 -11.34
N VAL A 362 -33.68 13.20 -10.98
CA VAL A 362 -33.13 14.20 -10.06
C VAL A 362 -33.23 15.60 -10.67
N PHE A 363 -32.91 15.75 -11.97
CA PHE A 363 -33.07 17.02 -12.68
C PHE A 363 -34.54 17.39 -12.93
N ALA A 364 -35.38 16.42 -13.31
CA ALA A 364 -36.78 16.67 -13.64
C ALA A 364 -37.66 17.00 -12.41
N LYS A 365 -37.50 16.27 -11.30
CA LYS A 365 -38.45 16.32 -10.17
C LYS A 365 -37.96 17.12 -8.96
N ARG A 366 -36.67 17.48 -8.90
CA ARG A 366 -36.03 18.25 -7.81
C ARG A 366 -36.39 17.82 -6.36
N LYS A 367 -36.88 16.60 -6.14
CA LYS A 367 -37.25 16.05 -4.81
C LYS A 367 -36.10 15.27 -4.16
N TYR A 368 -35.29 14.61 -4.98
CA TYR A 368 -34.20 13.74 -4.53
C TYR A 368 -32.92 14.54 -4.18
N SER A 369 -32.05 13.89 -3.39
CA SER A 369 -30.71 14.42 -3.06
C SER A 369 -29.88 14.59 -4.34
N MET A 370 -29.13 15.69 -4.41
CA MET A 370 -28.17 15.94 -5.50
C MET A 370 -26.73 15.57 -5.12
N THR A 371 -26.46 15.29 -3.84
CA THR A 371 -25.09 15.06 -3.35
C THR A 371 -24.38 13.96 -4.13
N ILE A 372 -24.96 12.76 -4.16
CA ILE A 372 -24.38 11.59 -4.81
C ILE A 372 -24.24 11.78 -6.34
N PRO A 373 -25.29 12.16 -7.10
CA PRO A 373 -25.16 12.27 -8.55
C PRO A 373 -24.20 13.39 -8.98
N VAL A 374 -24.15 14.52 -8.27
CA VAL A 374 -23.20 15.59 -8.57
C VAL A 374 -21.76 15.14 -8.32
N MET A 375 -21.50 14.48 -7.19
CA MET A 375 -20.18 13.94 -6.91
C MET A 375 -19.79 12.86 -7.93
N ALA A 376 -20.69 11.95 -8.29
CA ALA A 376 -20.45 10.92 -9.28
C ALA A 376 -20.10 11.51 -10.65
N VAL A 377 -20.86 12.49 -11.14
CA VAL A 377 -20.58 13.18 -12.41
C VAL A 377 -19.23 13.90 -12.34
N CYS A 378 -18.92 14.57 -11.23
CA CYS A 378 -17.62 15.22 -11.05
C CYS A 378 -16.46 14.22 -11.08
N MET A 379 -16.61 13.04 -10.45
CA MET A 379 -15.62 11.96 -10.49
C MET A 379 -15.41 11.41 -11.90
N ILE A 380 -16.48 11.24 -12.67
CA ILE A 380 -16.41 10.81 -14.07
C ILE A 380 -15.65 11.85 -14.89
N LEU A 381 -15.96 13.15 -14.73
CA LEU A 381 -15.25 14.24 -15.41
C LEU A 381 -13.76 14.25 -15.05
N CYS A 382 -13.41 14.11 -13.77
CA CYS A 382 -12.01 13.98 -13.34
C CYS A 382 -11.34 12.76 -13.99
N THR A 383 -12.05 11.63 -14.10
CA THR A 383 -11.53 10.42 -14.74
C THR A 383 -11.26 10.64 -16.24
N CYS A 384 -12.14 11.37 -16.94
CA CYS A 384 -11.91 11.76 -18.34
C CYS A 384 -10.68 12.67 -18.50
N VAL A 385 -10.47 13.62 -17.57
CA VAL A 385 -9.26 14.46 -17.57
C VAL A 385 -8.01 13.62 -17.31
N MET A 386 -8.07 12.69 -16.36
CA MET A 386 -6.97 11.75 -16.09
C MET A 386 -6.68 10.83 -17.27
N TYR A 387 -7.71 10.42 -18.02
CA TYR A 387 -7.54 9.67 -19.26
C TYR A 387 -6.79 10.50 -20.31
N GLY A 388 -7.09 11.80 -20.40
CA GLY A 388 -6.29 12.75 -21.18
C GLY A 388 -4.81 12.75 -20.79
N PHE A 389 -4.47 12.68 -19.50
CA PHE A 389 -3.07 12.54 -19.07
C PHE A 389 -2.47 11.17 -19.40
N LEU A 390 -3.25 10.11 -19.32
CA LEU A 390 -2.82 8.74 -19.65
C LEU A 390 -2.42 8.62 -21.13
N ILE A 391 -3.27 9.08 -22.07
CA ILE A 391 -2.98 8.99 -23.51
C ILE A 391 -1.80 9.87 -23.96
N ASN A 392 -1.42 10.85 -23.13
CA ASN A 392 -0.26 11.71 -23.36
C ASN A 392 0.98 11.21 -22.59
N GLU A 393 0.97 9.98 -22.05
CA GLU A 393 2.06 9.36 -21.29
C GLU A 393 2.49 10.13 -20.02
N LYS A 394 1.64 11.05 -19.53
CA LYS A 394 1.87 11.87 -18.33
C LYS A 394 1.39 11.19 -17.05
N MET A 395 0.72 10.06 -17.15
CA MET A 395 0.20 9.29 -16.03
C MET A 395 0.27 7.80 -16.39
N SER A 396 0.66 6.96 -15.44
CA SER A 396 0.67 5.51 -15.65
C SER A 396 -0.71 4.89 -15.40
N TYR A 397 -0.93 3.68 -15.93
CA TYR A 397 -2.11 2.87 -15.61
C TYR A 397 -2.31 2.72 -14.09
N TYR A 398 -1.22 2.49 -13.36
CA TYR A 398 -1.23 2.38 -11.90
C TYR A 398 -1.85 3.59 -11.19
N TYR A 399 -1.58 4.81 -11.65
CA TYR A 399 -2.17 6.02 -11.07
C TYR A 399 -3.57 6.34 -11.62
N TYR A 400 -3.82 6.00 -12.88
CA TYR A 400 -5.13 6.19 -13.50
C TYR A 400 -6.24 5.35 -12.84
N TYR A 401 -6.01 4.05 -12.66
CA TYR A 401 -7.05 3.13 -12.16
C TYR A 401 -7.36 3.30 -10.67
N LYS A 402 -6.57 4.06 -9.91
CA LYS A 402 -6.84 4.33 -8.48
C LYS A 402 -8.16 5.06 -8.22
N ILE A 403 -8.63 5.89 -9.15
CA ILE A 403 -9.93 6.56 -9.02
C ILE A 403 -11.12 5.59 -9.11
N TYR A 404 -10.91 4.37 -9.64
CA TYR A 404 -11.98 3.40 -9.84
C TYR A 404 -12.54 2.88 -8.52
N TYR A 405 -11.77 2.91 -7.42
CA TYR A 405 -12.29 2.67 -6.07
C TYR A 405 -13.45 3.61 -5.73
N ASN A 406 -13.33 4.90 -6.08
CA ASN A 406 -14.39 5.88 -5.86
C ASN A 406 -15.55 5.67 -6.83
N LEU A 407 -15.27 5.44 -8.12
CA LEU A 407 -16.30 5.21 -9.14
C LEU A 407 -17.13 3.97 -8.81
N TRP A 408 -16.49 2.92 -8.30
CA TRP A 408 -17.14 1.69 -7.83
C TRP A 408 -18.12 1.97 -6.70
N LEU A 409 -17.70 2.72 -5.67
CA LEU A 409 -18.60 3.17 -4.60
C LEU A 409 -19.80 3.94 -5.19
N PHE A 410 -19.55 4.94 -6.04
CA PHE A 410 -20.62 5.74 -6.64
C PHE A 410 -21.57 4.92 -7.50
N GLY A 411 -21.09 3.92 -8.24
CA GLY A 411 -21.91 2.98 -9.00
C GLY A 411 -22.98 2.31 -8.13
N TRP A 412 -22.57 1.74 -7.00
CA TRP A 412 -23.49 1.11 -6.05
C TRP A 412 -24.44 2.10 -5.37
N LEU A 413 -23.97 3.30 -5.02
CA LEU A 413 -24.84 4.34 -4.47
C LEU A 413 -25.88 4.83 -5.48
N LEU A 414 -25.52 4.88 -6.77
CA LEU A 414 -26.45 5.20 -7.85
C LEU A 414 -27.50 4.09 -8.04
N CYS A 415 -27.13 2.81 -7.92
CA CYS A 415 -28.11 1.71 -7.92
C CYS A 415 -29.14 1.87 -6.77
N VAL A 416 -28.69 2.25 -5.57
CA VAL A 416 -29.56 2.53 -4.41
C VAL A 416 -30.49 3.72 -4.68
N MET A 417 -29.98 4.79 -5.30
CA MET A 417 -30.81 5.93 -5.68
C MET A 417 -31.80 5.57 -6.80
N ALA A 418 -31.40 4.76 -7.78
CA ALA A 418 -32.26 4.34 -8.88
C ALA A 418 -33.45 3.54 -8.36
N ILE A 419 -33.23 2.58 -7.44
CA ILE A 419 -34.33 1.83 -6.82
C ILE A 419 -35.23 2.74 -5.98
N ASP A 420 -34.68 3.73 -5.26
CA ASP A 420 -35.47 4.70 -4.49
C ASP A 420 -36.41 5.50 -5.40
N VAL A 421 -35.87 6.00 -6.51
CA VAL A 421 -36.59 6.77 -7.53
C VAL A 421 -37.66 5.92 -8.20
N LEU A 422 -37.32 4.73 -8.68
CA LEU A 422 -38.23 3.85 -9.41
C LEU A 422 -39.35 3.29 -8.53
N THR A 423 -39.09 3.14 -7.22
CA THR A 423 -40.14 2.82 -6.25
C THR A 423 -41.14 3.97 -6.12
N ASP A 424 -40.67 5.23 -6.09
CA ASP A 424 -41.53 6.41 -5.99
C ASP A 424 -42.34 6.65 -7.28
N THR A 425 -41.80 6.28 -8.44
CA THR A 425 -42.47 6.47 -9.74
C THR A 425 -43.34 5.27 -10.16
N GLY A 426 -43.38 4.20 -9.37
CA GLY A 426 -44.13 2.98 -9.68
C GLY A 426 -43.53 2.16 -10.84
N GLN A 427 -42.29 2.42 -11.23
CA GLN A 427 -41.63 1.82 -12.40
C GLN A 427 -40.68 0.66 -12.05
N MET A 428 -41.02 -0.09 -11.00
CA MET A 428 -40.19 -1.19 -10.50
C MET A 428 -39.95 -2.31 -11.54
N ALA A 429 -40.85 -2.48 -12.52
CA ALA A 429 -40.65 -3.41 -13.63
C ALA A 429 -39.34 -3.15 -14.40
N GLY A 430 -39.02 -1.89 -14.66
CA GLY A 430 -37.77 -1.53 -15.35
C GLY A 430 -36.53 -1.86 -14.50
N PHE A 431 -36.62 -1.67 -13.18
CA PHE A 431 -35.56 -2.04 -12.26
C PHE A 431 -35.35 -3.57 -12.21
N TYR A 432 -36.44 -4.34 -12.14
CA TYR A 432 -36.37 -5.80 -12.14
C TYR A 432 -35.84 -6.37 -13.47
N ALA A 433 -36.21 -5.77 -14.60
CA ALA A 433 -35.65 -6.16 -15.90
C ALA A 433 -34.14 -5.92 -15.97
N TYR A 434 -33.69 -4.74 -15.52
CA TYR A 434 -32.27 -4.39 -15.43
C TYR A 434 -31.49 -5.35 -14.51
N MET A 435 -31.98 -5.59 -13.29
CA MET A 435 -31.33 -6.51 -12.35
C MET A 435 -31.40 -7.97 -12.80
N GLY A 436 -32.48 -8.38 -13.46
CA GLY A 436 -32.64 -9.73 -14.01
C GLY A 436 -31.65 -9.99 -15.14
N MET A 437 -31.44 -9.02 -16.03
CA MET A 437 -30.40 -9.09 -17.06
C MET A 437 -29.01 -9.26 -16.43
N ILE A 438 -28.65 -8.42 -15.45
CA ILE A 438 -27.38 -8.54 -14.73
C ILE A 438 -27.25 -9.91 -14.06
N GLY A 439 -28.31 -10.39 -13.40
CA GLY A 439 -28.34 -11.70 -12.73
C GLY A 439 -28.11 -12.86 -13.70
N MET A 440 -28.71 -12.82 -14.89
CA MET A 440 -28.49 -13.84 -15.92
C MET A 440 -27.05 -13.81 -16.45
N LEU A 441 -26.49 -12.62 -16.72
CA LEU A 441 -25.10 -12.49 -17.16
C LEU A 441 -24.12 -13.00 -16.08
N ALA A 442 -24.41 -12.70 -14.81
CA ALA A 442 -23.61 -13.19 -13.68
C ALA A 442 -23.69 -14.72 -13.58
N LEU A 443 -24.88 -15.31 -13.73
CA LEU A 443 -25.06 -16.76 -13.74
C LEU A 443 -24.23 -17.44 -14.84
N LEU A 444 -24.30 -16.93 -16.08
CA LEU A 444 -23.51 -17.47 -17.20
C LEU A 444 -22.01 -17.36 -16.95
N THR A 445 -21.57 -16.21 -16.44
CA THR A 445 -20.16 -15.95 -16.12
C THR A 445 -19.67 -16.91 -15.04
N PHE A 446 -20.31 -16.95 -13.87
CA PHE A 446 -19.81 -17.70 -12.70
C PHE A 446 -20.05 -19.21 -12.78
N THR A 447 -20.91 -19.70 -13.67
CA THR A 447 -20.99 -21.13 -14.02
C THR A 447 -19.95 -21.55 -15.06
N ASN A 448 -19.12 -20.60 -15.50
CA ASN A 448 -18.12 -20.78 -16.54
C ASN A 448 -18.71 -21.34 -17.85
N TYR A 449 -19.96 -20.96 -18.15
CA TYR A 449 -20.73 -21.52 -19.24
C TYR A 449 -20.00 -21.36 -20.59
N ASP A 450 -19.54 -20.15 -20.90
CA ASP A 450 -18.85 -19.86 -22.16
C ASP A 450 -17.56 -20.68 -22.33
N MET A 451 -16.75 -20.82 -21.28
CA MET A 451 -15.56 -21.68 -21.35
C MET A 451 -15.92 -23.15 -21.52
N ASN A 452 -16.96 -23.63 -20.84
CA ASN A 452 -17.39 -25.02 -20.95
C ASN A 452 -17.91 -25.33 -22.37
N MET A 453 -18.64 -24.39 -22.99
CA MET A 453 -19.07 -24.52 -24.39
C MET A 453 -17.89 -24.48 -25.36
N CYS A 454 -16.93 -23.56 -25.20
CA CYS A 454 -15.73 -23.52 -26.03
C CYS A 454 -14.87 -24.78 -25.93
N LYS A 455 -14.78 -25.39 -24.74
CA LYS A 455 -14.10 -26.68 -24.54
C LYS A 455 -14.81 -27.82 -25.27
N PHE A 456 -16.14 -27.79 -25.33
CA PHE A 456 -16.91 -28.78 -26.07
C PHE A 456 -16.74 -28.61 -27.58
N ASN A 457 -16.78 -27.37 -28.08
CA ASN A 457 -16.49 -27.06 -29.48
C ASN A 457 -15.98 -25.62 -29.62
N VAL A 458 -14.79 -25.47 -30.20
CA VAL A 458 -14.12 -24.17 -30.40
C VAL A 458 -14.94 -23.24 -31.30
N GLY A 459 -15.83 -23.78 -32.15
CA GLY A 459 -16.71 -23.01 -33.02
C GLY A 459 -17.91 -22.32 -32.34
N TYR A 460 -18.12 -22.51 -31.03
CA TYR A 460 -19.23 -21.83 -30.33
C TYR A 460 -19.00 -20.32 -30.15
N ASN A 461 -17.76 -19.87 -30.00
CA ASN A 461 -17.40 -18.45 -29.91
C ASN A 461 -16.13 -18.18 -30.71
N GLU A 462 -16.10 -17.06 -31.44
CA GLU A 462 -14.87 -16.55 -32.02
C GLU A 462 -13.90 -16.07 -30.93
N GLU A 463 -12.60 -16.02 -31.24
CA GLU A 463 -11.58 -15.51 -30.31
C GLU A 463 -11.80 -14.05 -29.91
N SER A 464 -12.48 -13.26 -30.75
CA SER A 464 -12.83 -11.86 -30.52
C SER A 464 -13.90 -11.66 -29.45
N VAL A 465 -14.64 -12.71 -29.08
CA VAL A 465 -15.74 -12.63 -28.10
C VAL A 465 -15.17 -12.64 -26.68
N PRO A 466 -15.51 -11.64 -25.83
CA PRO A 466 -15.10 -11.64 -24.44
C PRO A 466 -15.59 -12.89 -23.71
N ARG A 467 -14.65 -13.64 -23.12
CA ARG A 467 -14.94 -14.93 -22.45
C ARG A 467 -15.47 -14.79 -21.03
N HIS A 468 -15.26 -13.63 -20.40
CA HIS A 468 -15.75 -13.34 -19.06
C HIS A 468 -16.30 -11.92 -19.01
N LEU A 469 -17.56 -11.79 -18.57
CA LEU A 469 -18.08 -10.53 -18.05
C LEU A 469 -17.69 -10.43 -16.56
N PHE A 470 -17.88 -9.27 -15.93
CA PHE A 470 -17.56 -9.10 -14.50
C PHE A 470 -16.10 -9.42 -14.13
N SER A 471 -15.15 -8.94 -14.94
CA SER A 471 -13.72 -9.28 -14.83
C SER A 471 -13.12 -9.00 -13.45
N LEU A 472 -13.56 -7.95 -12.75
CA LEU A 472 -13.08 -7.67 -11.38
C LEU A 472 -13.50 -8.75 -10.39
N TYR A 473 -14.75 -9.21 -10.48
CA TYR A 473 -15.25 -10.28 -9.62
C TYR A 473 -14.60 -11.61 -9.96
N TRP A 474 -14.39 -11.88 -11.25
CA TRP A 474 -13.67 -13.08 -11.68
C TRP A 474 -12.23 -13.09 -11.15
N TYR A 475 -11.50 -11.99 -11.30
CA TYR A 475 -10.16 -11.82 -10.75
C TYR A 475 -10.13 -12.08 -9.24
N ASN A 476 -11.14 -11.56 -8.53
CA ASN A 476 -11.27 -11.77 -7.09
C ASN A 476 -11.55 -13.23 -6.75
N MET A 477 -12.37 -13.93 -7.53
CA MET A 477 -12.59 -15.37 -7.35
C MET A 477 -11.31 -16.18 -7.58
N ASP A 478 -10.56 -15.89 -8.66
CA ASP A 478 -9.27 -16.52 -8.91
C ASP A 478 -8.29 -16.26 -7.76
N THR A 479 -8.34 -15.05 -7.17
CA THR A 479 -7.50 -14.69 -6.02
C THR A 479 -7.91 -15.45 -4.76
N VAL A 480 -9.22 -15.63 -4.50
CA VAL A 480 -9.71 -16.46 -3.38
C VAL A 480 -9.23 -17.92 -3.52
N GLN A 481 -9.16 -18.44 -4.74
CA GLN A 481 -8.77 -19.83 -4.98
C GLN A 481 -7.27 -20.10 -4.79
N LYS A 482 -6.45 -19.07 -4.61
CA LYS A 482 -5.01 -19.24 -4.36
C LYS A 482 -4.75 -19.93 -3.03
N ASP A 483 -3.67 -20.71 -3.00
CA ASP A 483 -3.13 -21.22 -1.75
C ASP A 483 -2.33 -20.12 -1.05
N TYR A 484 -2.90 -19.57 0.03
CA TYR A 484 -2.25 -18.52 0.81
C TYR A 484 -1.02 -19.01 1.59
N GLU A 485 -0.83 -20.33 1.71
CA GLU A 485 0.35 -20.90 2.35
C GLU A 485 1.64 -20.56 1.57
N GLU A 486 1.58 -20.52 0.24
CA GLU A 486 2.71 -20.18 -0.64
C GLU A 486 3.28 -18.77 -0.39
N TYR A 487 2.47 -17.85 0.15
CA TYR A 487 2.89 -16.48 0.45
C TYR A 487 3.31 -16.29 1.91
N THR A 488 3.27 -17.35 2.71
CA THR A 488 3.56 -17.29 4.14
C THR A 488 5.07 -17.27 4.38
N ILE A 489 5.55 -16.39 5.27
CA ILE A 489 6.95 -16.44 5.70
C ILE A 489 7.21 -17.77 6.41
N PRO A 490 8.18 -18.59 5.94
CA PRO A 490 8.50 -19.89 6.54
C PRO A 490 8.86 -19.76 8.02
N VAL A 491 8.54 -20.80 8.80
CA VAL A 491 8.67 -20.77 10.27
C VAL A 491 10.12 -20.57 10.69
N GLU A 492 11.05 -21.22 10.01
CA GLU A 492 12.50 -21.15 10.25
C GLU A 492 13.02 -19.74 9.97
N LEU A 493 12.54 -19.10 8.90
CA LEU A 493 12.92 -17.72 8.58
C LEU A 493 12.31 -16.72 9.59
N MET A 494 11.04 -16.93 9.95
CA MET A 494 10.33 -16.14 10.95
C MET A 494 10.99 -16.23 12.33
N ASP A 495 11.58 -17.38 12.69
CA ASP A 495 12.33 -17.57 13.94
C ASP A 495 13.55 -16.63 14.01
N VAL A 496 14.40 -16.64 12.97
CA VAL A 496 15.57 -15.75 12.89
C VAL A 496 15.16 -14.27 12.84
N MET A 497 14.10 -13.93 12.10
CA MET A 497 13.53 -12.58 12.06
C MET A 497 13.01 -12.15 13.43
N SER A 498 12.39 -13.07 14.18
CA SER A 498 11.88 -12.81 15.54
C SER A 498 13.03 -12.56 16.51
N TYR A 499 14.07 -13.40 16.52
CA TYR A 499 15.27 -13.19 17.34
C TYR A 499 15.92 -11.82 17.06
N ALA A 500 16.09 -11.46 15.79
CA ALA A 500 16.65 -10.16 15.41
C ALA A 500 15.79 -8.96 15.85
N THR A 501 14.48 -9.16 16.01
CA THR A 501 13.53 -8.12 16.40
C THR A 501 13.42 -7.99 17.91
N ASP A 502 13.36 -9.11 18.63
CA ASP A 502 13.12 -9.13 20.07
C ASP A 502 14.42 -8.97 20.88
N GLU A 503 15.54 -9.56 20.43
CA GLU A 503 16.81 -9.57 21.19
C GLU A 503 17.81 -8.50 20.72
N LEU A 504 17.68 -8.00 19.48
CA LEU A 504 18.65 -7.09 18.86
C LEU A 504 18.04 -5.75 18.42
N ASP A 505 16.99 -5.27 19.11
CA ASP A 505 16.13 -4.18 18.62
C ASP A 505 16.86 -2.83 18.43
N ASP A 506 17.91 -2.57 19.21
CA ASP A 506 18.65 -1.29 19.16
C ASP A 506 19.57 -1.15 17.92
N GLU A 507 19.87 -2.25 17.23
CA GLU A 507 20.85 -2.25 16.13
C GLU A 507 20.19 -2.27 14.76
N LYS A 508 20.61 -1.43 13.81
CA LYS A 508 20.05 -1.50 12.45
C LYS A 508 20.60 -2.72 11.69
N ILE A 509 19.72 -3.67 11.34
CA ILE A 509 20.11 -4.93 10.67
C ILE A 509 19.44 -5.02 9.28
N PRO A 510 20.16 -4.81 8.18
CA PRO A 510 19.64 -5.05 6.83
C PRO A 510 19.47 -6.54 6.53
N ALA A 511 18.39 -6.91 5.84
CA ALA A 511 18.30 -8.22 5.19
C ALA A 511 18.96 -8.17 3.80
N LEU A 512 19.87 -9.10 3.54
CA LEU A 512 20.48 -9.33 2.24
C LEU A 512 19.83 -10.56 1.62
N VAL A 513 18.64 -10.36 1.07
CA VAL A 513 17.81 -11.38 0.41
C VAL A 513 17.29 -10.81 -0.91
N SER A 514 17.10 -11.68 -1.91
CA SER A 514 16.45 -11.33 -3.18
C SER A 514 14.94 -11.29 -3.03
N ASN A 515 14.37 -12.08 -2.10
CA ASN A 515 12.93 -12.11 -1.85
C ASN A 515 12.40 -10.79 -1.24
N ASP A 516 11.60 -10.07 -2.01
CA ASP A 516 10.98 -8.80 -1.61
C ASP A 516 10.10 -8.94 -0.38
N ASN A 517 9.29 -10.00 -0.29
CA ASN A 517 8.36 -10.21 0.80
C ASN A 517 9.12 -10.31 2.14
N VAL A 518 10.16 -11.15 2.18
CA VAL A 518 11.04 -11.30 3.34
C VAL A 518 11.69 -9.96 3.72
N PHE A 519 12.28 -9.27 2.73
CA PHE A 519 12.95 -8.01 2.94
C PHE A 519 12.03 -6.96 3.59
N TYR A 520 10.83 -6.75 3.02
CA TYR A 520 9.92 -5.70 3.48
C TYR A 520 9.29 -6.04 4.83
N TRP A 521 8.94 -7.30 5.08
CA TRP A 521 8.40 -7.70 6.38
C TRP A 521 9.45 -7.62 7.48
N PHE A 522 10.71 -7.98 7.20
CA PHE A 522 11.79 -7.82 8.15
C PHE A 522 12.02 -6.34 8.52
N ASP A 523 12.11 -5.46 7.52
CA ASP A 523 12.18 -4.02 7.76
C ASP A 523 10.97 -3.52 8.57
N GLY A 524 9.78 -4.04 8.27
CA GLY A 524 8.54 -3.72 8.98
C GLY A 524 8.54 -4.12 10.45
N MET A 525 8.86 -5.38 10.78
CA MET A 525 8.97 -5.87 12.17
C MET A 525 9.94 -5.03 13.00
N ARG A 526 10.99 -4.55 12.34
CA ARG A 526 12.04 -3.75 12.94
C ARG A 526 11.74 -2.26 13.00
N GLY A 527 10.74 -1.76 12.27
CA GLY A 527 10.41 -0.34 12.21
C GLY A 527 11.54 0.49 11.58
N GLN A 528 12.21 -0.06 10.56
CA GLN A 528 13.44 0.48 9.98
C GLN A 528 13.32 0.69 8.46
N ASN A 529 14.32 1.34 7.87
CA ASN A 529 14.44 1.47 6.42
C ASN A 529 15.86 1.14 5.98
N THR A 530 16.03 -0.04 5.38
CA THR A 530 17.30 -0.58 4.91
C THR A 530 17.35 -0.73 3.39
N ARG A 531 16.36 -0.18 2.65
CA ARG A 531 16.25 -0.28 1.17
C ARG A 531 17.53 0.09 0.42
N LYS A 532 18.34 1.00 0.96
CA LYS A 532 19.63 1.41 0.36
C LYS A 532 20.69 0.29 0.33
N TYR A 533 20.49 -0.80 1.08
CA TYR A 533 21.37 -1.96 1.15
C TYR A 533 20.87 -3.16 0.33
N LYS A 534 19.71 -3.05 -0.32
CA LYS A 534 19.16 -4.11 -1.17
C LYS A 534 20.02 -4.31 -2.42
N LEU A 535 20.15 -5.56 -2.86
CA LEU A 535 21.13 -5.99 -3.86
C LEU A 535 20.65 -5.98 -5.33
N TYR A 536 19.38 -5.68 -5.63
CA TYR A 536 18.78 -5.71 -7.00
C TYR A 536 19.77 -5.46 -8.16
N ASP A 537 20.21 -4.21 -8.34
CA ASP A 537 21.21 -3.80 -9.36
C ASP A 537 22.55 -3.41 -8.71
N ARG A 538 22.75 -3.81 -7.45
CA ARG A 538 23.87 -3.35 -6.63
C ARG A 538 24.72 -4.52 -6.26
N GLU A 539 25.99 -4.33 -6.54
CA GLU A 539 27.00 -5.33 -6.30
C GLU A 539 27.31 -5.40 -4.80
N LEU A 540 27.52 -6.61 -4.28
CA LEU A 540 27.71 -6.85 -2.85
C LEU A 540 28.75 -5.88 -2.26
N MET A 541 29.87 -5.69 -2.93
CA MET A 541 30.91 -4.76 -2.48
C MET A 541 30.47 -3.31 -2.34
N ASP A 542 29.59 -2.81 -3.22
CA ASP A 542 29.06 -1.45 -3.08
C ASP A 542 28.08 -1.35 -1.90
N VAL A 543 27.42 -2.45 -1.54
CA VAL A 543 26.59 -2.55 -0.32
C VAL A 543 27.48 -2.64 0.93
N LEU A 544 28.51 -3.49 0.95
CA LEU A 544 29.42 -3.65 2.08
C LEU A 544 30.16 -2.35 2.42
N VAL A 545 30.62 -1.59 1.41
CA VAL A 545 31.24 -0.26 1.63
C VAL A 545 30.24 0.73 2.24
N LYS A 546 28.97 0.67 1.82
CA LYS A 546 27.90 1.51 2.41
C LYS A 546 27.58 1.08 3.84
N MET A 547 27.62 -0.22 4.12
CA MET A 547 27.43 -0.76 5.47
C MET A 547 28.53 -0.27 6.40
N ASP A 548 29.80 -0.39 6.00
CA ASP A 548 30.96 0.14 6.76
C ASP A 548 30.86 1.66 6.99
N LYS A 549 30.41 2.43 5.99
CA LYS A 549 30.24 3.89 6.12
C LYS A 549 29.14 4.28 7.11
N HIS A 550 28.20 3.39 7.37
CA HIS A 550 27.01 3.64 8.19
C HIS A 550 26.99 2.77 9.45
N ASP A 551 28.15 2.24 9.86
CA ASP A 551 28.33 1.46 11.09
C ASP A 551 27.33 0.30 11.24
N ILE A 552 26.94 -0.31 10.11
CA ILE A 552 26.13 -1.53 10.14
C ILE A 552 27.04 -2.67 10.58
N THR A 553 26.67 -3.40 11.62
CA THR A 553 27.48 -4.46 12.23
C THR A 553 26.95 -5.86 11.96
N ARG A 554 25.66 -5.97 11.63
CA ARG A 554 24.98 -7.24 11.42
C ARG A 554 24.09 -7.21 10.19
N ILE A 555 23.88 -8.38 9.62
CA ILE A 555 22.98 -8.62 8.48
C ILE A 555 22.14 -9.87 8.75
N LEU A 556 20.94 -9.92 8.17
CA LEU A 556 20.17 -11.14 8.04
C LEU A 556 20.37 -11.72 6.64
N VAL A 557 20.58 -13.02 6.56
CA VAL A 557 20.66 -13.79 5.31
C VAL A 557 19.75 -15.02 5.38
N ASP A 558 19.15 -15.38 4.25
CA ASP A 558 18.45 -16.65 4.04
C ASP A 558 19.39 -17.56 3.22
N LYS A 559 19.75 -18.73 3.75
CA LYS A 559 20.72 -19.66 3.16
C LYS A 559 20.18 -20.30 1.87
N GLU A 560 18.86 -20.35 1.70
CA GLU A 560 18.20 -20.84 0.49
C GLU A 560 18.02 -19.76 -0.59
N ASP A 561 18.19 -18.48 -0.23
CA ASP A 561 18.01 -17.36 -1.16
C ASP A 561 19.19 -17.27 -2.14
N GLU A 562 18.89 -16.96 -3.40
CA GLU A 562 19.87 -16.83 -4.48
C GLU A 562 21.02 -15.89 -4.10
N CYS A 563 20.73 -14.83 -3.33
CA CYS A 563 21.75 -13.90 -2.86
C CYS A 563 22.78 -14.59 -1.97
N TYR A 564 22.35 -15.47 -1.07
CA TYR A 564 23.28 -16.19 -0.20
C TYR A 564 24.10 -17.19 -0.99
N GLN A 565 23.45 -18.01 -1.81
CA GLN A 565 24.11 -19.03 -2.64
C GLN A 565 25.18 -18.39 -3.54
N GLN A 566 24.85 -17.24 -4.16
CA GLN A 566 25.78 -16.53 -5.03
C GLN A 566 27.02 -16.00 -4.30
N TYR A 567 26.90 -15.69 -3.01
CA TYR A 567 27.96 -15.07 -2.21
C TYR A 567 28.37 -15.91 -1.00
N GLU A 568 28.14 -17.23 -1.08
CA GLU A 568 28.35 -18.17 0.03
C GLU A 568 29.81 -18.17 0.50
N SER A 569 30.76 -18.09 -0.44
CA SER A 569 32.20 -18.00 -0.14
C SER A 569 32.56 -16.78 0.72
N TYR A 570 31.76 -15.71 0.66
CA TYR A 570 31.92 -14.52 1.49
C TYR A 570 31.19 -14.69 2.83
N PHE A 571 29.92 -15.11 2.79
CA PHE A 571 29.10 -15.20 4.00
C PHE A 571 29.58 -16.28 4.97
N SER A 572 30.16 -17.37 4.48
CA SER A 572 30.79 -18.43 5.30
C SER A 572 31.98 -17.93 6.12
N LEU A 573 32.62 -16.83 5.72
CA LEU A 573 33.70 -16.21 6.50
C LEU A 573 33.17 -15.35 7.65
N CYS A 574 31.88 -15.00 7.66
CA CYS A 574 31.29 -14.14 8.68
C CYS A 574 31.05 -14.89 9.99
N LYS A 575 31.04 -14.18 11.11
CA LYS A 575 30.73 -14.79 12.41
C LYS A 575 29.21 -14.88 12.57
N VAL A 576 28.73 -16.06 12.94
CA VAL A 576 27.32 -16.30 13.26
C VAL A 576 26.97 -15.72 14.63
N VAL A 577 25.88 -14.95 14.69
CA VAL A 577 25.29 -14.44 15.94
C VAL A 577 24.13 -15.32 16.38
N TYR A 578 23.27 -15.71 15.43
CA TYR A 578 22.16 -16.64 15.61
C TYR A 578 21.92 -17.32 14.26
N GLU A 579 21.66 -18.62 14.26
CA GLU A 579 21.32 -19.35 13.03
C GLU A 579 20.40 -20.52 13.31
N ASN A 580 19.69 -20.93 12.27
CA ASN A 580 19.09 -22.24 12.14
C ASN A 580 19.42 -22.83 10.77
N GLU A 581 18.71 -23.89 10.39
CA GLU A 581 18.94 -24.59 9.11
C GLU A 581 18.72 -23.70 7.89
N ARG A 582 17.77 -22.75 7.96
CA ARG A 582 17.36 -21.91 6.83
C ARG A 582 18.03 -20.53 6.80
N ALA A 583 18.21 -19.88 7.93
CA ALA A 583 18.64 -18.48 7.96
C ALA A 583 19.64 -18.19 9.08
N ALA A 584 20.36 -17.06 8.94
CA ALA A 584 21.33 -16.63 9.93
C ALA A 584 21.40 -15.11 10.07
N ILE A 585 21.74 -14.67 11.29
CA ILE A 585 22.23 -13.33 11.56
C ILE A 585 23.75 -13.40 11.61
N LEU A 586 24.39 -12.69 10.69
CA LEU A 586 25.84 -12.66 10.55
C LEU A 586 26.38 -11.32 11.01
N THR A 587 27.58 -11.33 11.58
CA THR A 587 28.37 -10.13 11.85
C THR A 587 29.70 -10.20 11.12
N PHE A 588 30.27 -9.04 10.79
CA PHE A 588 31.55 -9.00 10.09
C PHE A 588 32.62 -9.78 10.90
N PRO A 589 33.54 -10.50 10.24
CA PRO A 589 34.49 -11.35 10.94
C PRO A 589 35.58 -10.58 11.71
N GLY A 590 35.74 -9.27 11.46
CA GLY A 590 36.83 -8.47 12.00
C GLY A 590 36.44 -7.06 12.45
N LYS A 591 36.98 -6.03 11.78
CA LYS A 591 36.70 -4.60 12.08
C LYS A 591 35.80 -3.92 11.05
N SER A 592 35.53 -4.58 9.91
CA SER A 592 34.78 -4.00 8.78
C SER A 592 34.41 -5.09 7.77
N TRP A 593 33.28 -4.92 7.10
CA TRP A 593 32.77 -5.80 6.04
C TRP A 593 33.73 -5.93 4.85
N CYS A 594 34.55 -4.91 4.60
CA CYS A 594 35.51 -4.89 3.48
C CYS A 594 36.92 -5.40 3.85
N LYS A 595 37.18 -5.77 5.11
CA LYS A 595 38.52 -6.17 5.59
C LYS A 595 38.54 -7.66 5.97
N ILE A 596 38.25 -8.50 4.99
CA ILE A 596 38.06 -9.94 5.21
C ILE A 596 39.30 -10.81 4.97
N LEU A 597 40.32 -10.30 4.26
CA LEU A 597 41.51 -11.09 3.92
C LEU A 597 42.15 -11.85 5.12
N PRO A 598 42.25 -11.28 6.35
CA PRO A 598 42.80 -12.01 7.49
C PRO A 598 42.03 -13.27 7.89
N TYR A 599 40.80 -13.42 7.41
CA TYR A 599 39.88 -14.51 7.75
C TYR A 599 39.70 -15.51 6.59
N ALA A 600 40.18 -15.17 5.40
CA ALA A 600 40.23 -16.08 4.26
C ALA A 600 41.46 -17.00 4.38
N ASN A 601 41.39 -17.98 5.30
CA ASN A 601 42.47 -18.94 5.54
C ASN A 601 42.84 -19.69 4.26
N GLY A 602 44.13 -19.70 3.89
CA GLY A 602 44.60 -20.39 2.68
C GLY A 602 44.30 -19.67 1.37
N TYR A 603 43.97 -18.36 1.40
CA TYR A 603 43.78 -17.58 0.17
C TYR A 603 45.06 -17.55 -0.69
N ASP A 604 44.90 -17.70 -2.01
CA ASP A 604 46.01 -17.90 -2.95
C ASP A 604 47.00 -16.72 -2.95
N GLU A 605 48.24 -17.00 -2.53
CA GLU A 605 49.34 -16.04 -2.51
C GLU A 605 49.67 -15.49 -3.90
N GLY A 606 49.51 -16.29 -4.96
CA GLY A 606 49.72 -15.84 -6.33
C GLY A 606 48.67 -14.81 -6.76
N LYS A 607 47.41 -14.96 -6.36
CA LYS A 607 46.38 -13.91 -6.56
C LYS A 607 46.77 -12.62 -5.81
N LEU A 608 47.27 -12.72 -4.58
CA LEU A 608 47.72 -11.55 -3.81
C LEU A 608 48.91 -10.82 -4.45
N GLU A 609 49.87 -11.56 -4.99
CA GLU A 609 50.99 -11.02 -5.73
C GLU A 609 50.53 -10.28 -7.00
N LEU A 610 49.61 -10.88 -7.77
CA LEU A 610 48.99 -10.29 -8.95
C LEU A 610 48.33 -8.94 -8.60
N TYR A 611 47.58 -8.89 -7.51
CA TYR A 611 46.90 -7.67 -7.07
C TYR A 611 47.89 -6.61 -6.55
N ALA A 612 48.97 -7.04 -5.90
CA ALA A 612 50.04 -6.15 -5.46
C ALA A 612 50.77 -5.52 -6.66
N TYR A 613 51.02 -6.29 -7.73
CA TYR A 613 51.57 -5.78 -8.99
C TYR A 613 50.67 -4.69 -9.57
N VAL A 614 49.37 -4.95 -9.71
CA VAL A 614 48.41 -3.96 -10.26
C VAL A 614 48.41 -2.67 -9.45
N LYS A 615 48.46 -2.77 -8.12
CA LYS A 615 48.50 -1.59 -7.24
C LYS A 615 49.79 -0.79 -7.39
N LYS A 616 50.94 -1.47 -7.49
CA LYS A 616 52.26 -0.85 -7.51
C LYS A 616 52.60 -0.25 -8.88
N ASN A 617 52.39 -1.01 -9.95
CA ASN A 617 52.91 -0.70 -11.28
C ASN A 617 51.87 -0.02 -12.20
N LEU A 618 50.58 -0.23 -11.97
CA LEU A 618 49.51 0.34 -12.80
C LEU A 618 48.73 1.44 -12.06
N LYS A 619 49.43 2.30 -11.32
CA LYS A 619 48.83 3.41 -10.57
C LYS A 619 48.19 4.43 -11.52
N GLY A 620 46.95 4.84 -11.26
CA GLY A 620 46.20 5.78 -12.11
C GLY A 620 45.53 5.16 -13.35
N LYS A 621 45.86 3.91 -13.71
CA LYS A 621 45.19 3.16 -14.79
C LYS A 621 43.95 2.43 -14.26
N LYS A 622 42.87 2.38 -15.04
CA LYS A 622 41.72 1.50 -14.77
C LYS A 622 42.12 0.07 -15.16
N VAL A 623 42.06 -0.83 -14.19
CA VAL A 623 42.38 -2.26 -14.38
C VAL A 623 41.30 -3.04 -13.65
N PRO A 624 40.22 -3.46 -14.30
CA PRO A 624 39.24 -4.33 -13.68
C PRO A 624 39.78 -5.76 -13.56
N LEU A 625 39.43 -6.43 -12.47
CA LEU A 625 39.38 -7.89 -12.40
C LEU A 625 38.23 -8.38 -13.30
N MET A 626 38.53 -9.31 -14.20
CA MET A 626 37.57 -9.99 -15.07
C MET A 626 37.52 -11.44 -14.60
N ALA A 627 36.45 -11.75 -13.89
CA ALA A 627 36.19 -13.04 -13.28
C ALA A 627 34.68 -13.29 -13.31
N SER A 628 34.28 -14.55 -13.14
CA SER A 628 32.90 -15.01 -13.04
C SER A 628 32.19 -14.46 -11.80
N LYS A 629 30.86 -14.55 -11.76
CA LYS A 629 30.03 -13.99 -10.68
C LYS A 629 30.31 -14.68 -9.34
N GLU A 630 30.69 -15.95 -9.42
CA GLU A 630 31.01 -16.88 -8.34
C GLU A 630 32.32 -16.49 -7.63
N SER A 631 33.24 -15.80 -8.33
CA SER A 631 34.51 -15.30 -7.78
C SER A 631 34.35 -14.02 -6.93
N CYS A 632 33.26 -13.91 -6.17
CA CYS A 632 32.95 -12.74 -5.36
C CYS A 632 34.05 -12.41 -4.34
N LEU A 633 34.60 -13.44 -3.68
CA LEU A 633 35.69 -13.28 -2.72
C LEU A 633 36.91 -12.60 -3.36
N ASP A 634 37.22 -12.95 -4.61
CA ASP A 634 38.31 -12.35 -5.38
C ASP A 634 38.02 -10.88 -5.68
N PHE A 635 36.79 -10.52 -6.05
CA PHE A 635 36.42 -9.11 -6.24
C PHE A 635 36.54 -8.28 -4.96
N VAL A 636 36.13 -8.84 -3.80
CA VAL A 636 36.24 -8.18 -2.50
C VAL A 636 37.70 -7.88 -2.18
N ILE A 637 38.57 -8.89 -2.29
CA ILE A 637 39.99 -8.79 -1.96
C ILE A 637 40.75 -7.93 -2.98
N TYR A 638 40.46 -8.09 -4.28
CA TYR A 638 41.03 -7.28 -5.35
C TYR A 638 40.80 -5.80 -5.10
N ARG A 639 39.55 -5.40 -4.82
CA ARG A 639 39.20 -4.01 -4.51
C ARG A 639 39.84 -3.55 -3.20
N GLN A 640 39.88 -4.41 -2.18
CA GLN A 640 40.54 -4.09 -0.91
C GLN A 640 42.02 -3.71 -1.13
N LYS A 641 42.74 -4.48 -1.95
CA LYS A 641 44.17 -4.31 -2.24
C LYS A 641 44.45 -3.17 -3.21
N THR A 642 43.77 -3.13 -4.36
CA THR A 642 44.07 -2.22 -5.47
C THR A 642 43.36 -0.87 -5.36
N LYS A 643 42.25 -0.79 -4.60
CA LYS A 643 41.32 0.35 -4.56
C LYS A 643 40.63 0.66 -5.91
N LYS A 644 40.73 -0.24 -6.90
CA LYS A 644 40.10 -0.08 -8.22
C LYS A 644 38.66 -0.62 -8.20
N LYS A 645 37.78 0.03 -8.96
CA LYS A 645 36.36 -0.36 -9.10
C LYS A 645 36.17 -1.13 -10.42
N SER A 646 35.54 -2.30 -10.35
CA SER A 646 35.25 -3.16 -11.51
C SER A 646 33.78 -3.17 -11.92
N THR A 647 32.88 -2.49 -11.21
CA THR A 647 31.42 -2.73 -11.34
C THR A 647 30.84 -2.46 -12.72
N LYS A 648 31.47 -1.59 -13.52
CA LYS A 648 31.04 -1.32 -14.90
C LYS A 648 31.56 -2.35 -15.91
N CYS A 649 32.40 -3.27 -15.47
CA CYS A 649 33.15 -4.21 -16.32
C CYS A 649 32.85 -5.67 -15.97
N TYR A 650 31.88 -5.91 -15.09
CA TYR A 650 31.54 -7.25 -14.66
C TYR A 650 31.03 -8.09 -15.83
N THR A 651 31.60 -9.28 -15.92
CA THR A 651 31.52 -10.17 -17.08
C THR A 651 30.09 -10.64 -17.31
N TRP A 652 29.35 -10.94 -16.24
CA TRP A 652 27.96 -11.42 -16.29
C TRP A 652 26.92 -10.39 -16.76
N ASN A 653 27.30 -9.12 -16.93
CA ASN A 653 26.41 -8.09 -17.47
C ASN A 653 26.43 -8.03 -19.00
N PHE A 654 27.29 -8.82 -19.65
CA PHE A 654 27.59 -8.71 -21.08
C PHE A 654 27.86 -10.10 -21.66
N ASN A 655 27.53 -10.30 -22.94
CA ASN A 655 28.20 -11.37 -23.67
C ASN A 655 29.68 -11.00 -23.93
N PRO A 656 30.56 -11.96 -24.30
CA PRO A 656 31.99 -11.68 -24.41
C PRO A 656 32.35 -10.54 -25.38
N LYS A 657 31.61 -10.37 -26.48
CA LYS A 657 31.83 -9.26 -27.42
C LYS A 657 31.42 -7.92 -26.82
N GLU A 658 30.21 -7.84 -26.28
CA GLU A 658 29.69 -6.63 -25.61
C GLU A 658 30.58 -6.22 -24.44
N ASN A 659 31.18 -7.18 -23.74
CA ASN A 659 32.10 -6.89 -22.65
C ASN A 659 33.33 -6.12 -23.17
N LEU A 660 33.94 -6.58 -24.26
CA LEU A 660 35.09 -5.93 -24.90
C LEU A 660 34.72 -4.55 -25.46
N ASP A 661 33.56 -4.43 -26.10
CA ASP A 661 33.03 -3.14 -26.57
C ASP A 661 32.88 -2.15 -25.39
N ASN A 662 32.28 -2.59 -24.28
CA ASN A 662 32.15 -1.78 -23.06
C ASN A 662 33.50 -1.43 -22.41
N LEU A 663 34.48 -2.35 -22.41
CA LEU A 663 35.84 -2.04 -21.95
C LEU A 663 36.47 -0.92 -22.78
N ASN A 664 36.28 -0.95 -24.10
CA ASN A 664 36.76 0.07 -25.03
C ASN A 664 36.08 1.42 -24.81
N GLU A 665 34.76 1.46 -24.68
CA GLU A 665 34.00 2.68 -24.37
C GLU A 665 34.44 3.32 -23.05
N LEU A 666 34.81 2.50 -22.06
CA LEU A 666 35.29 2.97 -20.76
C LEU A 666 36.77 3.41 -20.76
N GLY A 667 37.46 3.26 -21.90
CA GLY A 667 38.88 3.56 -22.09
C GLY A 667 39.80 2.64 -21.28
N ILE A 668 39.41 1.37 -21.12
CA ILE A 668 40.18 0.39 -20.34
C ILE A 668 41.18 -0.27 -21.27
N GLN A 669 42.46 -0.19 -20.88
CA GLN A 669 43.58 -0.74 -21.67
C GLN A 669 44.20 -1.97 -21.02
N TYR A 670 43.83 -2.28 -19.78
CA TYR A 670 44.45 -3.32 -18.96
C TYR A 670 43.36 -4.07 -18.21
N ILE A 671 43.43 -5.40 -18.19
CA ILE A 671 42.53 -6.23 -17.38
C ILE A 671 43.31 -7.30 -16.61
N THR A 672 42.79 -7.70 -15.47
CA THR A 672 43.34 -8.80 -14.65
C THR A 672 42.42 -10.02 -14.80
N VAL A 673 43.00 -11.19 -15.08
CA VAL A 673 42.27 -12.45 -15.23
C VAL A 673 42.90 -13.52 -14.34
N LEU A 674 42.08 -14.47 -13.88
CA LEU A 674 42.49 -15.55 -12.98
C LEU A 674 42.39 -16.89 -13.70
N TYR A 675 43.41 -17.74 -13.60
CA TYR A 675 43.45 -18.99 -14.34
C TYR A 675 42.46 -20.03 -13.85
N ASP A 676 42.11 -20.01 -12.58
CA ASP A 676 41.14 -20.91 -11.97
C ASP A 676 39.68 -20.47 -12.20
N ASP A 677 39.45 -19.31 -12.82
CA ASP A 677 38.11 -18.75 -13.04
C ASP A 677 37.52 -19.13 -14.41
N SER A 678 36.21 -19.40 -14.45
CA SER A 678 35.51 -19.83 -15.67
C SER A 678 35.57 -18.79 -16.79
N TYR A 679 35.56 -17.49 -16.47
CA TYR A 679 35.69 -16.44 -17.48
C TYR A 679 36.98 -16.57 -18.29
N TYR A 680 38.10 -16.88 -17.60
CA TYR A 680 39.36 -17.11 -18.29
C TYR A 680 39.30 -18.39 -19.12
N GLN A 681 38.76 -19.48 -18.58
CA GLN A 681 38.72 -20.77 -19.28
C GLN A 681 37.89 -20.69 -20.57
N GLU A 682 36.75 -20.00 -20.54
CA GLU A 682 35.88 -19.81 -21.70
C GLU A 682 36.50 -18.91 -22.78
N ASN A 683 37.29 -17.92 -22.37
CA ASN A 683 37.87 -16.91 -23.27
C ASN A 683 39.38 -17.10 -23.49
N LYS A 684 39.91 -18.26 -23.11
CA LYS A 684 41.35 -18.54 -23.05
C LYS A 684 42.06 -18.24 -24.36
N TYR A 685 41.50 -18.71 -25.47
CA TYR A 685 42.06 -18.52 -26.82
C TYR A 685 42.30 -17.05 -27.16
N TYR A 686 41.35 -16.17 -26.80
CA TYR A 686 41.46 -14.74 -27.01
C TYR A 686 42.43 -14.07 -26.02
N LEU A 687 42.30 -14.40 -24.74
CA LEU A 687 43.07 -13.79 -23.65
C LEU A 687 44.57 -14.16 -23.71
N ASP A 688 44.91 -15.31 -24.27
CA ASP A 688 46.30 -15.78 -24.47
C ASP A 688 47.01 -15.09 -25.65
N GLN A 689 46.27 -14.48 -26.58
CA GLN A 689 46.85 -13.71 -27.69
C GLN A 689 47.15 -12.25 -27.33
N GLN A 690 46.73 -11.78 -26.15
CA GLN A 690 46.93 -10.39 -25.71
C GLN A 690 48.33 -10.18 -25.10
N GLU A 691 48.80 -8.93 -25.11
CA GLU A 691 50.08 -8.55 -24.49
C GLU A 691 50.01 -8.79 -22.97
N THR A 692 50.82 -9.71 -22.45
CA THR A 692 50.89 -10.00 -21.01
C THR A 692 51.93 -9.11 -20.35
N VAL A 693 51.51 -8.29 -19.39
CA VAL A 693 52.39 -7.33 -18.68
C VAL A 693 52.88 -7.84 -17.32
N PHE A 694 52.19 -8.85 -16.77
CA PHE A 694 52.60 -9.60 -15.60
C PHE A 694 51.83 -10.92 -15.54
N GLU A 695 52.50 -11.98 -15.12
CA GLU A 695 51.92 -13.32 -15.03
C GLU A 695 52.56 -14.07 -13.87
N ASN A 696 51.77 -14.89 -13.18
CA ASN A 696 52.24 -15.88 -12.23
C ASN A 696 51.35 -17.13 -12.29
N LYS A 697 51.55 -18.05 -11.34
CA LYS A 697 50.81 -19.33 -11.29
C LYS A 697 49.28 -19.20 -11.18
N SER A 698 48.75 -18.06 -10.73
CA SER A 698 47.33 -17.88 -10.42
C SER A 698 46.58 -17.07 -11.47
N GLY A 699 47.28 -16.36 -12.36
CA GLY A 699 46.66 -15.54 -13.38
C GLY A 699 47.63 -14.55 -14.00
N LYS A 700 47.06 -13.60 -14.76
CA LYS A 700 47.83 -12.61 -15.49
C LYS A 700 47.13 -11.26 -15.61
N VAL A 701 47.93 -10.23 -15.81
CA VAL A 701 47.48 -8.90 -16.23
C VAL A 701 47.81 -8.75 -17.70
N ILE A 702 46.80 -8.48 -18.50
CA ILE A 702 46.95 -8.28 -19.94
C ILE A 702 46.64 -6.85 -20.33
N LYS A 703 47.25 -6.40 -21.41
CA LYS A 703 47.08 -5.11 -22.04
C LYS A 703 46.53 -5.32 -23.45
N CYS A 704 45.60 -4.47 -23.87
CA CYS A 704 45.06 -4.53 -25.22
C CYS A 704 46.16 -4.28 -26.27
N ALA A 705 46.12 -5.01 -27.38
CA ALA A 705 47.02 -4.77 -28.51
C ALA A 705 46.66 -3.43 -29.19
N GLY A 706 47.50 -2.40 -29.01
CA GLY A 706 47.25 -1.05 -29.52
C GLY A 706 46.44 -0.18 -28.54
N ASP A 707 45.45 0.58 -29.06
CA ASP A 707 44.67 1.55 -28.28
C ASP A 707 43.38 0.99 -27.66
N SER A 708 42.92 -0.19 -28.12
CA SER A 708 41.66 -0.84 -27.69
C SER A 708 41.71 -2.37 -27.82
N PHE A 709 40.82 -3.09 -27.12
CA PHE A 709 40.63 -4.53 -27.26
C PHE A 709 39.94 -4.86 -28.60
N SER A 710 40.47 -5.84 -29.35
CA SER A 710 39.83 -6.30 -30.60
C SER A 710 38.48 -6.97 -30.30
N THR A 711 37.43 -6.58 -31.02
CA THR A 711 36.06 -7.13 -30.88
C THR A 711 35.68 -8.08 -32.01
N GLU A 712 36.59 -8.32 -32.96
CA GLU A 712 36.49 -9.36 -33.97
C GLU A 712 36.96 -10.70 -33.36
N TYR A 713 36.01 -11.48 -32.83
CA TYR A 713 36.24 -12.90 -32.54
C TYR A 713 36.52 -13.62 -33.87
N LYS A 714 37.74 -14.11 -34.08
CA LYS A 714 38.04 -15.09 -35.13
C LYS A 714 38.13 -16.48 -34.55
#